data_AF-E2B6F2-F1
#
_entry.id   AF-E2B6F2-F1
#
_cell.length_a   1.000
_cell.length_b   1.000
_cell.length_c   1.000
_cell.angle_alpha   90.00
_cell.angle_beta   90.00
_cell.angle_gamma   90.00
#
_symmetry.space_group_name_H-M   'P 1'
#
loop_
_entity.id
_entity.type
_entity.pdbx_description
1 polymer ?
#
loop_
_entity_poly.entity_id
_entity_poly.type
_entity_poly.pdbx_seq_one_letter_code
_entity_poly.pdbx_strand_id
1 'polypeptide(L)'
;RFALYAYGEGFATEKLRRMHFSGIPVLFIPGNAGSHQQVRSIASVSLRKSLKNRTPFHFDFFTVSFNKDYSALYGGVLMEQTIYVSHCIKTILSLYKGKMDSVILIGHSMGGIIAKGALLLAPNMNASLASMIINLATPHTPVLALDNSFANYYHNLENRLGMIKDAGTKVVSIGGGPRDILVTAAQTLDRTADINVLSTSVPAVWKSTDHLSILWCKQLVFAIVRSLFDSVNMEKPHRITSNPDLKMQALFYHFLQHSSGKKLYHYKEQFHFDTDSEWINVMPQQYVWNNKNISKRSFTVYLMVELSRKSDFLTIDAINLENKDWLFGCTASKKQEQRKICEWGWNLTNRTRILPDPLHRTRRVVDLDLKKINYPAITHIVVRVTPNDLNKHLMISFDSYLYESRVESTNKFMRLDYLLDFRKSDYIKTGKGNVRYYVALPNIIDAVAIEVKSVNCINTKQHTIAELVEPWNIGATQLRFFTNTDDGPKTMKIQTLYGRPNETASLRLTLDPECLYAIKVRPGGIIDKISCRVRDRWPLLYIAIISLLLLFLSARVHRESDTLPVIIVTVVLSFIFNVTFETCVALCIIGLSAAYVCFSVIFLGSIIKHGILTKFLARAIAFSTTWMDWLLHGLNEIPLLTTVLIVSLTMTTCGALAMIVSVLLYYVKLTRMYEDYLEELLMASLQHFDWLKRFKFTGSREKSDRSQEIYNHLVLFLLWSFAAIPAIPSVLVWAKNFSYDMRLTTEDSVLFISWMILAMYYALGAKFIPNHKGNRSLILSSIIRLTSWIVLSMTAAPRPFFYHWCMSPIVAMTMMLIALNSLIP
;
A
#
# COMPACT_ATOMS: atom_id res chain seq x y z
N ARG A 1 10.68 -22.16 -18.06
CA ARG A 1 10.70 -21.02 -17.10
C ARG A 1 9.41 -20.93 -16.28
N PHE A 2 8.24 -20.81 -16.91
CA PHE A 2 6.95 -20.75 -16.20
C PHE A 2 6.24 -22.10 -16.15
N ALA A 3 5.33 -22.25 -15.17
CA ALA A 3 4.54 -23.47 -14.99
C ALA A 3 3.13 -23.15 -14.48
N LEU A 4 2.17 -24.01 -14.84
CA LEU A 4 0.79 -24.01 -14.36
C LEU A 4 0.57 -25.25 -13.51
N TYR A 5 0.06 -25.07 -12.29
CA TYR A 5 -0.22 -26.16 -11.35
C TYR A 5 -1.69 -26.18 -10.98
N ALA A 6 -2.21 -27.36 -10.65
CA ALA A 6 -3.49 -27.54 -9.99
C ALA A 6 -3.28 -27.95 -8.53
N TYR A 7 -4.07 -27.38 -7.61
CA TYR A 7 -4.03 -27.70 -6.19
C TYR A 7 -4.91 -28.90 -5.87
N GLY A 8 -4.37 -29.90 -5.17
CA GLY A 8 -5.10 -31.07 -4.72
C GLY A 8 -4.67 -31.52 -3.31
N GLU A 9 -5.63 -32.03 -2.53
CA GLU A 9 -5.39 -32.70 -1.25
C GLU A 9 -6.07 -34.07 -1.22
N GLY A 10 -5.43 -35.07 -0.60
CA GLY A 10 -6.02 -36.38 -0.36
C GLY A 10 -6.51 -37.07 -1.63
N PHE A 11 -7.71 -37.66 -1.59
CA PHE A 11 -8.31 -38.43 -2.68
C PHE A 11 -8.60 -37.60 -3.94
N ALA A 12 -8.75 -36.27 -3.83
CA ALA A 12 -8.95 -35.40 -4.99
C ALA A 12 -7.70 -35.36 -5.88
N THR A 13 -6.51 -35.54 -5.29
CA THR A 13 -5.21 -35.46 -5.98
C THR A 13 -5.11 -36.45 -7.14
N GLU A 14 -5.64 -37.66 -7.00
CA GLU A 14 -5.54 -38.67 -8.05
C GLU A 14 -6.38 -38.32 -9.28
N LYS A 15 -7.58 -37.76 -9.08
CA LYS A 15 -8.43 -37.26 -10.18
C LYS A 15 -7.75 -36.10 -10.93
N LEU A 16 -7.15 -35.18 -10.19
CA LEU A 16 -6.43 -34.03 -10.76
C LEU A 16 -5.19 -34.47 -11.53
N ARG A 17 -4.44 -35.48 -11.05
CA ARG A 17 -3.31 -36.09 -11.77
C ARG A 17 -3.73 -36.72 -13.10
N ARG A 18 -4.94 -37.26 -13.18
CA ARG A 18 -5.55 -37.78 -14.42
C ARG A 18 -6.20 -36.67 -15.28
N MET A 19 -5.94 -35.40 -14.97
CA MET A 19 -6.48 -34.23 -15.67
C MET A 19 -8.01 -34.19 -15.71
N HIS A 20 -8.67 -34.74 -14.69
CA HIS A 20 -10.12 -34.75 -14.59
C HIS A 20 -10.62 -33.63 -13.66
N PHE A 21 -11.27 -32.62 -14.25
CA PHE A 21 -11.79 -31.44 -13.57
C PHE A 21 -13.32 -31.38 -13.68
N SER A 22 -13.98 -31.00 -12.58
CA SER A 22 -15.45 -30.99 -12.50
C SER A 22 -16.03 -29.89 -11.62
N GLY A 23 -15.17 -29.12 -10.95
CA GLY A 23 -15.54 -27.96 -10.15
C GLY A 23 -15.54 -26.66 -10.96
N ILE A 24 -15.61 -25.54 -10.24
CA ILE A 24 -15.56 -24.19 -10.82
C ILE A 24 -14.09 -23.75 -10.88
N PRO A 25 -13.55 -23.37 -12.07
CA PRO A 25 -12.14 -23.03 -12.20
C PRO A 25 -11.79 -21.69 -11.54
N VAL A 26 -10.73 -21.71 -10.73
CA VAL A 26 -10.13 -20.52 -10.11
C VAL A 26 -8.66 -20.47 -10.47
N LEU A 27 -8.17 -19.36 -11.01
CA LEU A 27 -6.75 -19.14 -11.30
C LEU A 27 -6.16 -18.14 -10.31
N PHE A 28 -5.23 -18.61 -9.49
CA PHE A 28 -4.41 -17.78 -8.63
C PHE A 28 -3.14 -17.32 -9.35
N ILE A 29 -2.85 -16.02 -9.28
CA ILE A 29 -1.72 -15.39 -9.95
C ILE A 29 -0.86 -14.72 -8.86
N PRO A 30 0.37 -15.24 -8.59
CA PRO A 30 1.24 -14.67 -7.58
C PRO A 30 1.86 -13.35 -8.05
N GLY A 31 2.35 -12.58 -7.08
CA GLY A 31 3.03 -11.31 -7.34
C GLY A 31 4.55 -11.41 -7.50
N ASN A 32 5.20 -10.27 -7.26
CA ASN A 32 6.65 -10.10 -7.30
C ASN A 32 7.37 -11.12 -6.41
N ALA A 33 8.34 -11.85 -6.98
CA ALA A 33 9.06 -12.93 -6.31
C ALA A 33 8.15 -14.00 -5.64
N GLY A 34 6.88 -14.07 -6.05
CA GLY A 34 5.86 -14.91 -5.44
C GLY A 34 5.95 -16.38 -5.85
N SER A 35 5.41 -17.24 -5.00
CA SER A 35 5.39 -18.69 -5.20
C SER A 35 3.96 -19.16 -5.50
N HIS A 36 3.83 -20.11 -6.43
CA HIS A 36 2.56 -20.79 -6.71
C HIS A 36 1.91 -21.40 -5.45
N GLN A 37 2.72 -21.72 -4.43
CA GLN A 37 2.29 -22.28 -3.15
C GLN A 37 1.47 -21.31 -2.28
N GLN A 38 1.44 -20.02 -2.61
CA GLN A 38 0.67 -19.01 -1.87
C GLN A 38 -0.85 -19.30 -1.92
N VAL A 39 -1.33 -20.04 -2.93
CA VAL A 39 -2.75 -20.43 -3.06
C VAL A 39 -3.23 -21.42 -1.99
N ARG A 40 -2.33 -22.11 -1.28
CA ARG A 40 -2.65 -23.27 -0.43
C ARG A 40 -3.73 -22.96 0.61
N SER A 41 -3.63 -21.81 1.29
CA SER A 41 -4.55 -21.44 2.37
C SER A 41 -6.00 -21.27 1.87
N ILE A 42 -6.20 -20.54 0.78
CA ILE A 42 -7.54 -20.31 0.22
C ILE A 42 -8.12 -21.59 -0.39
N ALA A 43 -7.30 -22.35 -1.12
CA ALA A 43 -7.74 -23.59 -1.75
C ALA A 43 -8.11 -24.66 -0.71
N SER A 44 -7.28 -24.84 0.33
CA SER A 44 -7.55 -25.78 1.41
C SER A 44 -8.84 -25.45 2.16
N VAL A 45 -9.05 -24.16 2.50
CA VAL A 45 -10.27 -23.71 3.19
C VAL A 45 -11.50 -23.91 2.31
N SER A 46 -11.41 -23.64 1.01
CA SER A 46 -12.49 -23.86 0.05
C SER A 46 -12.87 -25.34 -0.05
N LEU A 47 -11.88 -26.23 -0.21
CA LEU A 47 -12.08 -27.67 -0.27
C LEU A 47 -12.72 -28.20 1.02
N ARG A 48 -12.17 -27.83 2.19
CA ARG A 48 -12.71 -28.25 3.49
C ARG A 48 -14.14 -27.76 3.71
N LYS A 49 -14.50 -26.57 3.22
CA LYS A 49 -15.87 -26.06 3.29
C LYS A 49 -16.82 -26.87 2.41
N SER A 50 -16.42 -27.21 1.18
CA SER A 50 -17.21 -28.07 0.27
C SER A 50 -17.48 -29.43 0.92
N LEU A 51 -16.44 -30.10 1.43
CA LEU A 51 -16.54 -31.40 2.09
C LEU A 51 -17.40 -31.35 3.36
N LYS A 52 -17.16 -30.37 4.23
CA LYS A 52 -17.90 -30.23 5.50
C LYS A 52 -19.38 -29.94 5.27
N ASN A 53 -19.71 -29.11 4.28
CA ASN A 53 -21.09 -28.74 3.97
C ASN A 53 -21.76 -29.70 2.98
N ARG A 54 -21.03 -30.70 2.45
CA ARG A 54 -21.50 -31.63 1.42
C ARG A 54 -22.15 -30.91 0.23
N THR A 55 -21.51 -29.83 -0.25
CA THR A 55 -22.05 -29.08 -1.39
C THR A 55 -21.96 -29.90 -2.68
N PRO A 56 -22.92 -29.76 -3.62
CA PRO A 56 -22.90 -30.50 -4.88
C PRO A 56 -21.81 -30.00 -5.85
N PHE A 57 -21.13 -28.91 -5.50
CA PHE A 57 -20.02 -28.32 -6.24
C PHE A 57 -18.79 -28.10 -5.35
N HIS A 58 -17.66 -27.85 -6.00
CA HIS A 58 -16.38 -27.43 -5.42
C HIS A 58 -15.67 -26.46 -6.37
N PHE A 59 -14.55 -25.90 -5.93
CA PHE A 59 -13.71 -25.02 -6.74
C PHE A 59 -12.39 -25.72 -7.05
N ASP A 60 -12.00 -25.72 -8.32
CA ASP A 60 -10.74 -26.25 -8.79
C ASP A 60 -9.72 -25.11 -8.86
N PHE A 61 -8.77 -25.10 -7.93
CA PHE A 61 -7.76 -24.04 -7.86
C PHE A 61 -6.54 -24.39 -8.71
N PHE A 62 -6.27 -23.54 -9.70
CA PHE A 62 -5.06 -23.48 -10.48
C PHE A 62 -4.17 -22.34 -9.98
N THR A 63 -2.86 -22.46 -10.21
CA THR A 63 -1.89 -21.45 -9.78
C THR A 63 -0.72 -21.37 -10.75
N VAL A 64 -0.26 -20.16 -11.04
CA VAL A 64 0.86 -19.90 -11.94
C VAL A 64 2.16 -19.79 -11.14
N SER A 65 3.27 -20.23 -11.73
CA SER A 65 4.62 -20.01 -11.20
C SER A 65 5.45 -19.21 -12.20
N PHE A 66 5.76 -17.96 -11.86
CA PHE A 66 6.60 -17.05 -12.67
C PHE A 66 8.10 -17.16 -12.34
N ASN A 67 8.59 -18.34 -11.96
CA ASN A 67 9.97 -18.52 -11.49
C ASN A 67 10.40 -17.54 -10.37
N LYS A 68 9.46 -16.92 -9.64
CA LYS A 68 9.69 -15.83 -8.68
C LYS A 68 10.38 -14.59 -9.28
N ASP A 69 10.09 -14.21 -10.52
CA ASP A 69 10.67 -13.00 -11.15
C ASP A 69 10.30 -11.69 -10.45
N TYR A 70 11.10 -10.63 -10.66
CA TYR A 70 10.99 -9.34 -9.98
C TYR A 70 10.02 -8.36 -10.67
N SER A 71 8.76 -8.77 -10.86
CA SER A 71 7.76 -8.00 -11.61
C SER A 71 7.33 -6.68 -10.98
N ALA A 72 7.60 -6.39 -9.70
CA ALA A 72 7.26 -5.10 -9.10
C ALA A 72 8.30 -4.00 -9.36
N LEU A 73 9.51 -4.38 -9.77
CA LEU A 73 10.65 -3.46 -9.91
C LEU A 73 11.18 -3.37 -11.35
N TYR A 74 10.80 -4.31 -12.21
CA TYR A 74 11.28 -4.39 -13.59
C TYR A 74 10.14 -4.71 -14.56
N GLY A 75 9.88 -3.81 -15.50
CA GLY A 75 8.79 -3.87 -16.47
C GLY A 75 8.97 -4.92 -17.56
N GLY A 76 10.22 -5.27 -17.89
CA GLY A 76 10.54 -6.18 -19.00
C GLY A 76 9.91 -7.57 -18.89
N VAL A 77 9.56 -8.02 -17.67
CA VAL A 77 8.90 -9.33 -17.46
C VAL A 77 7.37 -9.26 -17.50
N LEU A 78 6.75 -8.08 -17.43
CA LEU A 78 5.29 -7.95 -17.24
C LEU A 78 4.50 -8.50 -18.43
N MET A 79 4.92 -8.18 -19.66
CA MET A 79 4.21 -8.62 -20.86
C MET A 79 4.35 -10.13 -21.08
N GLU A 80 5.53 -10.71 -20.83
CA GLU A 80 5.76 -12.16 -20.90
C GLU A 80 4.86 -12.92 -19.91
N GLN A 81 4.76 -12.42 -18.66
CA GLN A 81 3.89 -12.99 -17.65
C GLN A 81 2.40 -12.88 -18.03
N THR A 82 2.00 -11.74 -18.59
CA THR A 82 0.64 -11.48 -19.09
C THR A 82 0.25 -12.42 -20.23
N ILE A 83 1.12 -12.59 -21.22
CA ILE A 83 0.91 -13.54 -22.32
C ILE A 83 0.81 -14.96 -21.76
N TYR A 84 1.70 -15.36 -20.86
CA TYR A 84 1.66 -16.69 -20.25
C TYR A 84 0.36 -16.95 -19.48
N VAL A 85 -0.13 -15.98 -18.69
CA VAL A 85 -1.43 -16.10 -18.01
C VAL A 85 -2.58 -16.21 -18.99
N SER A 86 -2.55 -15.49 -20.12
CA SER A 86 -3.58 -15.62 -21.15
C SER A 86 -3.66 -17.04 -21.73
N HIS A 87 -2.51 -17.68 -21.96
CA HIS A 87 -2.44 -19.08 -22.36
C HIS A 87 -2.93 -20.02 -21.25
N CYS A 88 -2.64 -19.72 -19.98
CA CYS A 88 -3.16 -20.49 -18.85
C CYS A 88 -4.69 -20.45 -18.79
N ILE A 89 -5.31 -19.27 -18.96
CA ILE A 89 -6.77 -19.13 -18.98
C ILE A 89 -7.39 -19.99 -20.08
N LYS A 90 -6.86 -19.90 -21.32
CA LYS A 90 -7.33 -20.72 -22.44
C LYS A 90 -7.15 -22.22 -22.19
N THR A 91 -6.01 -22.61 -21.62
CA THR A 91 -5.70 -24.01 -21.29
C THR A 91 -6.64 -24.53 -20.21
N ILE A 92 -6.93 -23.74 -19.17
CA ILE A 92 -7.86 -24.14 -18.11
C ILE A 92 -9.25 -24.36 -18.72
N LEU A 93 -9.77 -23.43 -19.52
CA LEU A 93 -11.09 -23.57 -20.14
C LEU A 93 -11.18 -24.80 -21.06
N SER A 94 -10.12 -25.12 -21.80
CA SER A 94 -10.11 -26.32 -22.66
C SER A 94 -10.21 -27.63 -21.88
N LEU A 95 -9.68 -27.69 -20.65
CA LEU A 95 -9.81 -28.86 -19.76
C LEU A 95 -11.27 -29.16 -19.39
N TYR A 96 -12.14 -28.14 -19.39
CA TYR A 96 -13.57 -28.30 -19.08
C TYR A 96 -14.44 -28.66 -20.28
N LYS A 97 -13.86 -28.81 -21.49
CA LYS A 97 -14.55 -29.27 -22.71
C LYS A 97 -15.87 -28.53 -22.99
N GLY A 98 -15.86 -27.19 -22.84
CA GLY A 98 -17.04 -26.34 -23.08
C GLY A 98 -18.09 -26.33 -21.96
N LYS A 99 -17.85 -26.97 -20.81
CA LYS A 99 -18.75 -26.90 -19.64
C LYS A 99 -18.61 -25.59 -18.86
N MET A 100 -17.50 -24.89 -19.05
CA MET A 100 -17.16 -23.63 -18.38
C MET A 100 -16.66 -22.65 -19.43
N ASP A 101 -17.19 -21.43 -19.39
CA ASP A 101 -16.86 -20.36 -20.36
C ASP A 101 -15.99 -19.26 -19.73
N SER A 102 -15.83 -19.27 -18.41
CA SER A 102 -15.09 -18.26 -17.67
C SER A 102 -14.38 -18.83 -16.44
N VAL A 103 -13.37 -18.10 -15.96
CA VAL A 103 -12.52 -18.44 -14.80
C VAL A 103 -12.61 -17.35 -13.74
N ILE A 104 -12.51 -17.71 -12.45
CA ILE A 104 -12.34 -16.73 -11.37
C ILE A 104 -10.86 -16.40 -11.24
N LEU A 105 -10.48 -15.12 -11.31
CA LEU A 105 -9.09 -14.70 -11.15
C LEU A 105 -8.85 -14.18 -9.74
N ILE A 106 -7.80 -14.67 -9.08
CA ILE A 106 -7.33 -14.16 -7.79
C ILE A 106 -5.88 -13.70 -7.96
N GLY A 107 -5.66 -12.39 -7.96
CA GLY A 107 -4.34 -11.80 -8.12
C GLY A 107 -3.78 -11.30 -6.79
N HIS A 108 -2.55 -11.64 -6.47
CA HIS A 108 -1.84 -11.07 -5.31
C HIS A 108 -0.76 -10.09 -5.77
N SER A 109 -0.70 -8.90 -5.16
CA SER A 109 0.31 -7.89 -5.51
C SER A 109 0.30 -7.64 -7.03
N MET A 110 1.46 -7.66 -7.70
CA MET A 110 1.57 -7.56 -9.17
C MET A 110 0.75 -8.61 -9.94
N GLY A 111 0.40 -9.74 -9.33
CA GLY A 111 -0.45 -10.76 -9.95
C GLY A 111 -1.84 -10.26 -10.33
N GLY A 112 -2.40 -9.27 -9.60
CA GLY A 112 -3.66 -8.63 -9.98
C GLY A 112 -3.53 -7.71 -11.21
N ILE A 113 -2.38 -7.04 -11.35
CA ILE A 113 -2.05 -6.22 -12.53
C ILE A 113 -1.84 -7.12 -13.76
N ILE A 114 -1.16 -8.24 -13.59
CA ILE A 114 -0.97 -9.25 -14.64
C ILE A 114 -2.30 -9.92 -14.99
N ALA A 115 -3.18 -10.22 -14.02
CA ALA A 115 -4.50 -10.76 -14.27
C ALA A 115 -5.34 -9.86 -15.20
N LYS A 116 -5.39 -8.56 -14.91
CA LYS A 116 -6.06 -7.58 -15.76
C LYS A 116 -5.39 -7.46 -17.13
N GLY A 117 -4.06 -7.41 -17.16
CA GLY A 117 -3.30 -7.38 -18.42
C GLY A 117 -3.55 -8.58 -19.31
N ALA A 118 -3.66 -9.78 -18.75
CA ALA A 118 -3.97 -11.00 -19.49
C ALA A 118 -5.33 -10.96 -20.19
N LEU A 119 -6.28 -10.18 -19.67
CA LEU A 119 -7.59 -10.00 -20.28
C LEU A 119 -7.63 -8.86 -21.31
N LEU A 120 -6.81 -7.81 -21.13
CA LEU A 120 -6.93 -6.54 -21.86
C LEU A 120 -5.78 -6.21 -22.84
N LEU A 121 -4.59 -6.73 -22.57
CA LEU A 121 -3.37 -6.43 -23.33
C LEU A 121 -2.89 -7.63 -24.16
N ALA A 122 -3.16 -8.86 -23.70
CA ALA A 122 -2.79 -10.06 -24.43
C ALA A 122 -3.64 -10.26 -25.70
N PRO A 123 -3.06 -10.79 -26.79
CA PRO A 123 -3.76 -10.98 -28.04
C PRO A 123 -4.84 -12.08 -27.92
N ASN A 124 -5.94 -11.91 -28.66
CA ASN A 124 -7.05 -12.88 -28.72
C ASN A 124 -7.63 -13.21 -27.34
N MET A 125 -7.76 -12.21 -26.47
CA MET A 125 -8.36 -12.31 -25.14
C MET A 125 -9.55 -11.35 -25.02
N ASN A 126 -10.50 -11.72 -24.18
CA ASN A 126 -11.66 -10.89 -23.85
C ASN A 126 -11.84 -10.90 -22.33
N ALA A 127 -12.23 -9.76 -21.76
CA ALA A 127 -12.55 -9.64 -20.34
C ALA A 127 -13.68 -10.60 -19.90
N SER A 128 -14.59 -10.98 -20.80
CA SER A 128 -15.66 -11.95 -20.51
C SER A 128 -15.18 -13.35 -20.13
N LEU A 129 -13.91 -13.69 -20.41
CA LEU A 129 -13.29 -14.94 -19.97
C LEU A 129 -13.08 -15.00 -18.45
N ALA A 130 -13.26 -13.88 -17.74
CA ALA A 130 -13.26 -13.84 -16.29
C ALA A 130 -14.69 -13.60 -15.75
N SER A 131 -15.16 -14.44 -14.83
CA SER A 131 -16.45 -14.19 -14.18
C SER A 131 -16.35 -13.13 -13.07
N MET A 132 -15.18 -13.06 -12.43
CA MET A 132 -14.86 -12.23 -11.27
C MET A 132 -13.33 -12.13 -11.11
N ILE A 133 -12.85 -10.98 -10.63
CA ILE A 133 -11.45 -10.72 -10.27
C ILE A 133 -11.39 -10.29 -8.80
N ILE A 134 -10.59 -10.99 -7.99
CA ILE A 134 -10.31 -10.64 -6.60
C ILE A 134 -8.84 -10.25 -6.49
N ASN A 135 -8.58 -8.97 -6.27
CA ASN A 135 -7.24 -8.42 -6.10
C ASN A 135 -6.90 -8.33 -4.61
N LEU A 136 -5.76 -8.90 -4.23
CA LEU A 136 -5.25 -8.93 -2.86
C LEU A 136 -3.94 -8.13 -2.80
N ALA A 137 -3.95 -7.00 -2.10
CA ALA A 137 -2.80 -6.09 -1.97
C ALA A 137 -2.17 -5.70 -3.32
N THR A 138 -2.99 -5.54 -4.36
CA THR A 138 -2.53 -5.20 -5.72
C THR A 138 -2.29 -3.68 -5.84
N PRO A 139 -1.10 -3.24 -6.28
CA PRO A 139 -0.82 -1.82 -6.51
C PRO A 139 -1.42 -1.37 -7.84
N HIS A 140 -2.64 -0.81 -7.85
CA HIS A 140 -3.26 -0.25 -9.07
C HIS A 140 -2.61 1.06 -9.50
N THR A 141 -1.94 1.75 -8.57
CA THR A 141 -0.95 2.77 -8.88
C THR A 141 0.45 2.26 -8.48
N PRO A 142 1.46 2.42 -9.36
CA PRO A 142 2.78 1.88 -9.08
C PRO A 142 3.49 2.66 -7.97
N VAL A 143 4.30 1.96 -7.17
CA VAL A 143 5.13 2.56 -6.11
C VAL A 143 6.33 3.29 -6.71
N LEU A 144 7.00 2.63 -7.66
CA LEU A 144 8.15 3.11 -8.40
C LEU A 144 7.97 2.68 -9.87
N ALA A 145 8.36 3.53 -10.81
CA ALA A 145 8.40 3.19 -12.23
C ALA A 145 9.82 3.44 -12.76
N LEU A 146 10.72 2.50 -12.47
CA LEU A 146 12.16 2.63 -12.71
C LEU A 146 12.55 2.48 -14.18
N ASP A 147 11.69 1.86 -15.00
CA ASP A 147 11.87 1.72 -16.44
C ASP A 147 10.62 2.15 -17.22
N ASN A 148 10.83 2.57 -18.47
CA ASN A 148 9.77 3.07 -19.33
C ASN A 148 8.82 1.94 -19.77
N SER A 149 9.31 0.70 -19.89
CA SER A 149 8.46 -0.47 -20.16
C SER A 149 7.40 -0.70 -19.06
N PHE A 150 7.78 -0.52 -17.79
CA PHE A 150 6.91 -0.60 -16.63
C PHE A 150 5.87 0.52 -16.63
N ALA A 151 6.30 1.76 -16.86
CA ALA A 151 5.44 2.93 -16.99
C ALA A 151 4.39 2.74 -18.10
N ASN A 152 4.82 2.35 -19.30
CA ASN A 152 3.95 2.14 -20.45
C ASN A 152 2.96 0.99 -20.23
N TYR A 153 3.37 -0.07 -19.55
CA TYR A 153 2.47 -1.17 -19.21
C TYR A 153 1.28 -0.68 -18.37
N TYR A 154 1.53 0.09 -17.30
CA TYR A 154 0.46 0.65 -16.47
C TYR A 154 -0.42 1.64 -17.23
N HIS A 155 0.19 2.50 -18.05
CA HIS A 155 -0.56 3.47 -18.87
C HIS A 155 -1.50 2.77 -19.87
N ASN A 156 -0.98 1.77 -20.59
CA ASN A 156 -1.76 1.00 -21.56
C ASN A 156 -2.87 0.19 -20.88
N LEU A 157 -2.61 -0.34 -19.69
CA LEU A 157 -3.62 -1.05 -18.91
C LEU A 157 -4.73 -0.11 -18.49
N GLU A 158 -4.40 1.05 -17.91
CA GLU A 158 -5.37 2.04 -17.42
C GLU A 158 -6.34 2.48 -18.51
N ASN A 159 -5.83 2.75 -19.72
CA ASN A 159 -6.63 3.17 -20.87
C ASN A 159 -7.68 2.13 -21.30
N ARG A 160 -7.51 0.85 -20.91
CA ARG A 160 -8.41 -0.26 -21.30
C ARG A 160 -9.22 -0.82 -20.14
N LEU A 161 -9.05 -0.31 -18.90
CA LEU A 161 -9.72 -0.89 -17.72
C LEU A 161 -11.25 -0.87 -17.81
N GLY A 162 -11.84 0.09 -18.53
CA GLY A 162 -13.29 0.20 -18.73
C GLY A 162 -13.91 -1.07 -19.32
N MET A 163 -13.17 -1.76 -20.20
CA MET A 163 -13.63 -2.98 -20.88
C MET A 163 -13.96 -4.14 -19.91
N ILE A 164 -13.37 -4.15 -18.71
CA ILE A 164 -13.69 -5.16 -17.68
C ILE A 164 -15.13 -5.00 -17.20
N LYS A 165 -15.54 -3.75 -16.96
CA LYS A 165 -16.89 -3.42 -16.52
C LYS A 165 -17.90 -3.68 -17.64
N ASP A 166 -17.56 -3.32 -18.87
CA ASP A 166 -18.40 -3.54 -20.07
C ASP A 166 -18.66 -5.03 -20.31
N ALA A 167 -17.68 -5.89 -20.00
CA ALA A 167 -17.82 -7.35 -20.08
C ALA A 167 -18.63 -7.98 -18.92
N GLY A 168 -19.12 -7.20 -17.96
CA GLY A 168 -19.87 -7.70 -16.80
C GLY A 168 -19.02 -8.46 -15.77
N THR A 169 -17.70 -8.30 -15.83
CA THR A 169 -16.76 -8.92 -14.88
C THR A 169 -16.75 -8.12 -13.58
N LYS A 170 -16.99 -8.78 -12.44
CA LYS A 170 -16.99 -8.12 -11.13
C LYS A 170 -15.60 -8.07 -10.53
N VAL A 171 -15.20 -6.92 -10.02
CA VAL A 171 -13.85 -6.69 -9.47
C VAL A 171 -13.94 -6.27 -8.01
N VAL A 172 -13.20 -6.98 -7.16
CA VAL A 172 -13.03 -6.67 -5.73
C VAL A 172 -11.56 -6.39 -5.46
N SER A 173 -11.25 -5.22 -4.89
CA SER A 173 -9.89 -4.87 -4.46
C SER A 173 -9.82 -4.84 -2.93
N ILE A 174 -8.94 -5.66 -2.36
CA ILE A 174 -8.75 -5.80 -0.91
C ILE A 174 -7.32 -5.37 -0.54
N GLY A 175 -7.17 -4.29 0.22
CA GLY A 175 -5.89 -3.84 0.77
C GLY A 175 -5.61 -4.35 2.18
N GLY A 176 -4.33 -4.47 2.56
CA GLY A 176 -3.93 -4.96 3.89
C GLY A 176 -4.10 -3.94 5.03
N GLY A 177 -4.27 -2.67 4.71
CA GLY A 177 -4.34 -1.57 5.68
C GLY A 177 -2.96 -1.19 6.24
N PRO A 178 -2.87 -0.59 7.43
CA PRO A 178 -1.63 0.04 7.93
C PRO A 178 -0.39 -0.86 8.08
N ARG A 179 -0.55 -2.19 8.15
CA ARG A 179 0.57 -3.16 8.26
C ARG A 179 1.16 -3.56 6.90
N ASP A 180 0.48 -3.27 5.80
CA ASP A 180 1.06 -3.42 4.47
C ASP A 180 1.90 -2.18 4.16
N ILE A 181 3.20 -2.29 4.45
CA ILE A 181 4.17 -1.23 4.18
C ILE A 181 4.74 -1.28 2.75
N LEU A 182 4.48 -2.37 2.01
CA LEU A 182 5.00 -2.54 0.65
C LEU A 182 4.03 -1.95 -0.38
N VAL A 183 2.73 -2.21 -0.19
CA VAL A 183 1.66 -1.63 -1.02
C VAL A 183 0.69 -0.89 -0.11
N THR A 184 0.71 0.42 -0.20
CA THR A 184 -0.09 1.28 0.66
C THR A 184 -1.58 1.16 0.31
N ALA A 185 -2.46 1.46 1.26
CA ALA A 185 -3.90 1.44 1.03
C ALA A 185 -4.33 2.34 -0.14
N ALA A 186 -3.65 3.50 -0.32
CA ALA A 186 -3.87 4.39 -1.46
C ALA A 186 -3.57 3.73 -2.81
N GLN A 187 -2.59 2.82 -2.87
CA GLN A 187 -2.22 2.08 -4.08
C GLN A 187 -3.16 0.90 -4.36
N THR A 188 -3.77 0.33 -3.31
CA THR A 188 -4.76 -0.75 -3.47
C THR A 188 -6.12 -0.28 -3.95
N LEU A 189 -6.35 1.03 -4.02
CA LEU A 189 -7.58 1.61 -4.53
C LEU A 189 -7.68 1.44 -6.05
N ASP A 190 -8.63 0.63 -6.48
CA ASP A 190 -8.93 0.38 -7.88
C ASP A 190 -10.10 1.23 -8.33
N ARG A 191 -9.87 2.16 -9.26
CA ARG A 191 -10.91 3.03 -9.81
C ARG A 191 -12.00 2.27 -10.58
N THR A 192 -11.71 1.03 -10.99
CA THR A 192 -12.63 0.17 -11.74
C THR A 192 -13.25 -0.94 -10.92
N ALA A 193 -12.89 -1.08 -9.64
CA ALA A 193 -13.49 -2.10 -8.78
C ALA A 193 -14.92 -1.75 -8.39
N ASP A 194 -15.80 -2.75 -8.40
CA ASP A 194 -17.14 -2.63 -7.82
C ASP A 194 -17.08 -2.47 -6.29
N ILE A 195 -16.05 -3.06 -5.66
CA ILE A 195 -15.81 -2.99 -4.22
C ILE A 195 -14.32 -2.72 -3.95
N ASN A 196 -14.04 -1.63 -3.23
CA ASN A 196 -12.73 -1.35 -2.64
C ASN A 196 -12.84 -1.46 -1.12
N VAL A 197 -12.04 -2.33 -0.49
CA VAL A 197 -12.02 -2.49 0.97
C VAL A 197 -10.61 -2.65 1.51
N LEU A 198 -10.42 -2.29 2.77
CA LEU A 198 -9.27 -2.70 3.56
C LEU A 198 -9.64 -3.87 4.48
N SER A 199 -8.70 -4.77 4.75
CA SER A 199 -8.92 -5.91 5.66
C SER A 199 -9.33 -5.49 7.08
N THR A 200 -9.04 -4.23 7.45
CA THR A 200 -9.48 -3.60 8.70
C THR A 200 -10.97 -3.27 8.73
N SER A 201 -11.62 -3.14 7.57
CA SER A 201 -13.05 -2.83 7.43
C SER A 201 -13.90 -4.07 7.18
N VAL A 202 -13.30 -5.15 6.63
CA VAL A 202 -14.04 -6.37 6.28
C VAL A 202 -14.71 -6.96 7.52
N PRO A 203 -16.05 -7.15 7.51
CA PRO A 203 -16.77 -7.73 8.63
C PRO A 203 -16.23 -9.11 9.01
N ALA A 204 -16.21 -9.41 10.32
CA ALA A 204 -15.59 -10.61 10.90
C ALA A 204 -14.05 -10.73 10.73
N VAL A 205 -13.39 -9.75 10.11
CA VAL A 205 -11.93 -9.66 9.98
C VAL A 205 -11.37 -8.59 10.93
N TRP A 206 -11.70 -7.31 10.70
CA TRP A 206 -11.27 -6.13 11.47
C TRP A 206 -9.78 -6.08 11.87
N LYS A 207 -8.92 -6.65 11.02
CA LYS A 207 -7.48 -6.73 11.29
C LYS A 207 -6.70 -6.29 10.08
N SER A 208 -5.68 -5.48 10.31
CA SER A 208 -4.71 -5.16 9.29
C SER A 208 -3.83 -6.37 9.04
N THR A 209 -3.58 -6.65 7.77
CA THR A 209 -2.69 -7.70 7.29
C THR A 209 -1.46 -7.05 6.69
N ASP A 210 -0.29 -7.64 6.92
CA ASP A 210 0.89 -7.28 6.12
C ASP A 210 0.75 -7.83 4.69
N HIS A 211 1.69 -7.44 3.82
CA HIS A 211 1.64 -7.71 2.40
C HIS A 211 1.48 -9.20 2.03
N LEU A 212 2.06 -10.10 2.82
CA LEU A 212 2.00 -11.54 2.57
C LEU A 212 0.86 -12.19 3.38
N SER A 213 0.66 -11.76 4.62
CA SER A 213 -0.36 -12.29 5.52
C SER A 213 -1.78 -12.10 5.01
N ILE A 214 -2.02 -11.20 4.06
CA ILE A 214 -3.30 -11.09 3.37
C ILE A 214 -3.73 -12.42 2.72
N LEU A 215 -2.78 -13.29 2.33
CA LEU A 215 -3.02 -14.58 1.68
C LEU A 215 -3.43 -15.71 2.63
N TRP A 216 -3.03 -15.62 3.91
CA TRP A 216 -3.25 -16.68 4.90
C TRP A 216 -3.92 -16.23 6.19
N CYS A 217 -4.32 -14.95 6.28
CA CYS A 217 -5.17 -14.47 7.35
C CYS A 217 -6.49 -15.25 7.34
N LYS A 218 -6.63 -16.19 8.28
CA LYS A 218 -7.75 -17.13 8.35
C LYS A 218 -9.12 -16.44 8.30
N GLN A 219 -9.26 -15.29 8.98
CA GLN A 219 -10.50 -14.51 9.00
C GLN A 219 -10.85 -13.98 7.60
N LEU A 220 -9.88 -13.40 6.90
CA LEU A 220 -10.06 -12.87 5.55
C LEU A 220 -10.29 -13.99 4.52
N VAL A 221 -9.51 -15.07 4.60
CA VAL A 221 -9.69 -16.25 3.75
C VAL A 221 -11.10 -16.82 3.92
N PHE A 222 -11.63 -16.87 5.14
CA PHE A 222 -13.03 -17.27 5.34
C PHE A 222 -14.04 -16.33 4.69
N ALA A 223 -13.82 -15.00 4.72
CA ALA A 223 -14.71 -14.05 4.08
C ALA A 223 -14.71 -14.24 2.55
N ILE A 224 -13.53 -14.35 1.93
CA ILE A 224 -13.37 -14.59 0.48
C ILE A 224 -14.01 -15.93 0.08
N VAL A 225 -13.72 -17.01 0.79
CA VAL A 225 -14.29 -18.32 0.45
C VAL A 225 -15.82 -18.33 0.64
N ARG A 226 -16.36 -17.64 1.64
CA ARG A 226 -17.82 -17.55 1.81
C ARG A 226 -18.47 -16.75 0.68
N SER A 227 -17.86 -15.64 0.25
CA SER A 227 -18.39 -14.85 -0.87
C SER A 227 -18.38 -15.64 -2.19
N LEU A 228 -17.34 -16.44 -2.44
CA LEU A 228 -17.29 -17.34 -3.59
C LEU A 228 -18.45 -18.36 -3.57
N PHE A 229 -18.67 -19.04 -2.44
CA PHE A 229 -19.74 -20.05 -2.33
C PHE A 229 -21.14 -19.45 -2.46
N ASP A 230 -21.36 -18.25 -1.91
CA ASP A 230 -22.67 -17.59 -1.97
C ASP A 230 -22.92 -16.92 -3.35
N SER A 231 -21.90 -16.89 -4.23
CA SER A 231 -22.02 -16.40 -5.61
C SER A 231 -22.32 -17.51 -6.64
N VAL A 232 -22.42 -18.77 -6.23
CA VAL A 232 -22.64 -19.92 -7.13
C VAL A 232 -24.12 -20.11 -7.43
N ASN A 233 -24.46 -20.29 -8.70
CA ASN A 233 -25.78 -20.76 -9.11
C ASN A 233 -25.91 -22.28 -8.86
N MET A 234 -27.00 -22.69 -8.23
CA MET A 234 -27.30 -24.08 -7.90
C MET A 234 -27.78 -24.91 -9.11
N GLU A 235 -28.10 -24.27 -10.23
CA GLU A 235 -28.39 -24.96 -11.49
C GLU A 235 -27.14 -25.65 -12.05
N LYS A 236 -27.32 -26.78 -12.75
CA LYS A 236 -26.22 -27.51 -13.41
C LYS A 236 -26.03 -26.97 -14.84
N PRO A 237 -24.78 -26.78 -15.32
CA PRO A 237 -23.52 -26.92 -14.59
C PRO A 237 -23.34 -25.81 -13.54
N HIS A 238 -22.83 -26.18 -12.35
CA HIS A 238 -22.59 -25.23 -11.27
C HIS A 238 -21.53 -24.22 -11.68
N ARG A 239 -21.88 -22.94 -11.71
CA ARG A 239 -21.00 -21.83 -12.10
C ARG A 239 -21.33 -20.59 -11.27
N ILE A 240 -20.46 -19.59 -11.29
CA ILE A 240 -20.78 -18.28 -10.72
C ILE A 240 -22.02 -17.74 -11.43
N THR A 241 -22.98 -17.20 -10.67
CA THR A 241 -24.24 -16.67 -11.21
C THR A 241 -23.97 -15.63 -12.30
N SER A 242 -24.65 -15.71 -13.44
CA SER A 242 -24.50 -14.71 -14.51
C SER A 242 -25.18 -13.39 -14.15
N ASN A 243 -26.13 -13.39 -13.22
CA ASN A 243 -26.85 -12.19 -12.79
C ASN A 243 -25.90 -11.27 -11.99
N PRO A 244 -25.63 -10.04 -12.47
CA PRO A 244 -24.70 -9.13 -11.83
C PRO A 244 -25.16 -8.69 -10.42
N ASP A 245 -26.47 -8.58 -10.19
CA ASP A 245 -27.02 -8.14 -8.91
C ASP A 245 -26.86 -9.23 -7.84
N LEU A 246 -27.09 -10.49 -8.19
CA LEU A 246 -26.85 -11.62 -7.28
C LEU A 246 -25.37 -11.77 -6.93
N LYS A 247 -24.46 -11.58 -7.91
CA LYS A 247 -23.00 -11.52 -7.64
C LYS A 247 -22.70 -10.40 -6.64
N MET A 248 -23.20 -9.19 -6.91
CA MET A 248 -22.94 -8.03 -6.08
C MET A 248 -23.53 -8.18 -4.68
N GLN A 249 -24.72 -8.77 -4.53
CA GLN A 249 -25.33 -9.03 -3.23
C GLN A 249 -24.46 -9.95 -2.37
N ALA A 250 -23.93 -11.04 -2.94
CA ALA A 250 -23.02 -11.94 -2.24
C ALA A 250 -21.71 -11.24 -1.84
N LEU A 251 -21.09 -10.49 -2.76
CA LEU A 251 -19.85 -9.76 -2.49
C LEU A 251 -20.05 -8.66 -1.43
N PHE A 252 -21.07 -7.84 -1.59
CA PHE A 252 -21.42 -6.74 -0.69
C PHE A 252 -21.66 -7.23 0.73
N TYR A 253 -22.36 -8.36 0.86
CA TYR A 253 -22.67 -8.97 2.15
C TYR A 253 -21.42 -9.38 2.95
N HIS A 254 -20.43 -9.99 2.29
CA HIS A 254 -19.22 -10.47 2.98
C HIS A 254 -18.13 -9.42 3.15
N PHE A 255 -18.11 -8.36 2.31
CA PHE A 255 -17.04 -7.36 2.32
C PHE A 255 -17.42 -6.01 2.90
N LEU A 256 -18.69 -5.60 2.86
CA LEU A 256 -19.13 -4.28 3.32
C LEU A 256 -20.20 -4.36 4.42
N GLN A 257 -21.27 -5.12 4.20
CA GLN A 257 -22.43 -5.14 5.10
C GLN A 257 -22.86 -6.55 5.47
N HIS A 258 -22.24 -7.08 6.53
CA HIS A 258 -22.54 -8.39 7.07
C HIS A 258 -23.56 -8.28 8.21
N SER A 259 -24.83 -8.60 7.92
CA SER A 259 -25.93 -8.50 8.90
C SER A 259 -25.96 -9.67 9.90
N SER A 260 -25.83 -10.93 9.45
CA SER A 260 -25.98 -12.09 10.35
C SER A 260 -25.46 -13.44 9.83
N GLY A 261 -24.75 -14.20 10.67
CA GLY A 261 -24.43 -15.60 10.39
C GLY A 261 -23.24 -15.78 9.44
N LYS A 262 -23.16 -16.91 8.73
CA LYS A 262 -21.96 -17.30 7.92
C LYS A 262 -22.22 -17.44 6.42
N LYS A 263 -23.45 -17.22 5.99
CA LYS A 263 -23.93 -17.30 4.61
C LYS A 263 -24.83 -16.09 4.35
N LEU A 264 -24.92 -15.67 3.09
CA LEU A 264 -25.94 -14.74 2.64
C LEU A 264 -27.32 -15.37 2.92
N TYR A 265 -28.19 -14.58 3.53
CA TYR A 265 -29.56 -14.97 3.82
C TYR A 265 -30.51 -14.03 3.10
N HIS A 266 -31.52 -14.60 2.43
CA HIS A 266 -32.54 -13.80 1.78
C HIS A 266 -33.66 -13.51 2.77
N TYR A 267 -33.83 -12.24 3.07
CA TYR A 267 -34.84 -11.75 4.00
C TYR A 267 -36.17 -11.60 3.27
N LYS A 268 -37.25 -12.12 3.86
CA LYS A 268 -38.59 -11.75 3.40
C LYS A 268 -38.82 -10.28 3.70
N GLU A 269 -39.32 -9.54 2.73
CA GLU A 269 -39.56 -8.10 2.87
C GLU A 269 -40.61 -7.80 3.94
N GLN A 270 -41.68 -8.61 3.98
CA GLN A 270 -42.74 -8.53 4.98
C GLN A 270 -42.67 -9.68 5.97
N PHE A 271 -42.94 -9.38 7.23
CA PHE A 271 -42.97 -10.32 8.34
C PHE A 271 -44.26 -10.15 9.14
N HIS A 272 -44.98 -11.25 9.38
CA HIS A 272 -46.14 -11.28 10.25
C HIS A 272 -45.71 -11.69 11.66
N PHE A 273 -46.15 -10.93 12.67
CA PHE A 273 -45.75 -11.16 14.05
C PHE A 273 -46.53 -12.32 14.69
N ASP A 274 -45.88 -13.03 15.62
CA ASP A 274 -46.47 -14.16 16.34
C ASP A 274 -47.60 -13.70 17.27
N THR A 275 -48.75 -14.40 17.28
CA THR A 275 -49.90 -14.08 18.15
C THR A 275 -49.61 -14.38 19.63
N ASP A 276 -48.89 -15.47 19.91
CA ASP A 276 -48.45 -15.85 21.25
C ASP A 276 -47.11 -15.17 21.60
N SER A 277 -47.18 -13.87 21.88
CA SER A 277 -45.99 -13.05 22.14
C SER A 277 -46.22 -11.97 23.19
N GLU A 278 -45.13 -11.55 23.82
CA GLU A 278 -45.14 -10.43 24.75
C GLU A 278 -44.59 -9.17 24.08
N TRP A 279 -45.37 -8.10 24.15
CA TRP A 279 -45.00 -6.79 23.63
C TRP A 279 -44.58 -5.88 24.77
N ILE A 280 -43.36 -5.35 24.71
CA ILE A 280 -42.81 -4.41 25.68
C ILE A 280 -42.59 -3.07 24.98
N ASN A 281 -43.30 -2.04 25.44
CA ASN A 281 -43.09 -0.67 24.97
C ASN A 281 -41.81 -0.10 25.59
N VAL A 282 -40.87 0.25 24.74
CA VAL A 282 -39.60 0.87 25.10
C VAL A 282 -39.75 2.38 25.05
N MET A 283 -39.25 3.05 26.09
CA MET A 283 -39.27 4.51 26.17
C MET A 283 -38.45 5.13 25.02
N PRO A 284 -38.94 6.21 24.39
CA PRO A 284 -38.46 6.64 23.07
C PRO A 284 -37.08 7.34 23.05
N GLN A 285 -36.46 7.67 24.19
CA GLN A 285 -35.18 8.39 24.22
C GLN A 285 -33.97 7.50 24.45
N GLN A 286 -33.81 6.95 25.66
CA GLN A 286 -32.67 6.11 26.02
C GLN A 286 -33.15 4.97 26.91
N TYR A 287 -32.93 3.73 26.48
CA TYR A 287 -33.38 2.55 27.23
C TYR A 287 -32.44 1.36 27.02
N VAL A 288 -32.11 0.67 28.10
CA VAL A 288 -31.32 -0.57 28.07
C VAL A 288 -32.19 -1.68 28.60
N TRP A 289 -32.51 -2.63 27.72
CA TRP A 289 -33.26 -3.83 28.07
C TRP A 289 -32.29 -4.97 28.37
N ASN A 290 -32.55 -5.71 29.45
CA ASN A 290 -31.83 -6.94 29.78
C ASN A 290 -32.82 -8.03 30.21
N ASN A 291 -32.41 -9.29 30.07
CA ASN A 291 -33.25 -10.44 30.42
C ASN A 291 -32.98 -11.03 31.81
N LYS A 292 -32.26 -10.33 32.71
CA LYS A 292 -31.86 -10.88 34.03
C LYS A 292 -33.07 -11.26 34.90
N ASN A 293 -34.16 -10.51 34.78
CA ASN A 293 -35.37 -10.68 35.60
C ASN A 293 -36.45 -11.52 34.91
N ILE A 294 -36.16 -12.06 33.73
CA ILE A 294 -37.11 -12.84 32.95
C ILE A 294 -36.77 -14.33 33.16
N SER A 295 -37.66 -15.05 33.86
CA SER A 295 -37.60 -16.51 33.93
C SER A 295 -37.68 -17.10 32.52
N LYS A 296 -37.10 -18.30 32.28
CA LYS A 296 -37.09 -18.96 30.97
C LYS A 296 -38.51 -19.06 30.39
N ARG A 297 -38.88 -18.12 29.52
CA ARG A 297 -40.17 -18.05 28.84
C ARG A 297 -40.12 -18.84 27.55
N SER A 298 -41.21 -19.52 27.22
CA SER A 298 -41.41 -20.28 25.98
C SER A 298 -41.87 -19.41 24.80
N PHE A 299 -42.11 -18.12 25.00
CA PHE A 299 -42.69 -17.21 24.00
C PHE A 299 -41.72 -16.12 23.51
N THR A 300 -42.01 -15.58 22.33
CA THR A 300 -41.25 -14.51 21.69
C THR A 300 -41.53 -13.17 22.38
N VAL A 301 -40.49 -12.35 22.57
CA VAL A 301 -40.61 -10.98 23.11
C VAL A 301 -40.37 -9.97 21.99
N TYR A 302 -41.29 -9.03 21.83
CA TYR A 302 -41.21 -7.91 20.89
C TYR A 302 -40.98 -6.61 21.66
N LEU A 303 -39.78 -6.03 21.50
CA LEU A 303 -39.44 -4.72 22.05
C LEU A 303 -39.83 -3.65 21.03
N MET A 304 -40.76 -2.78 21.39
CA MET A 304 -41.37 -1.81 20.47
C MET A 304 -40.99 -0.39 20.87
N VAL A 305 -40.34 0.34 19.96
CA VAL A 305 -39.89 1.73 20.16
C VAL A 305 -40.76 2.65 19.30
N GLU A 306 -41.40 3.64 19.91
CA GLU A 306 -42.12 4.68 19.20
C GLU A 306 -41.15 5.69 18.57
N LEU A 307 -41.34 5.97 17.27
CA LEU A 307 -40.53 6.95 16.55
C LEU A 307 -40.98 8.36 16.93
N SER A 308 -40.13 9.07 17.67
CA SER A 308 -40.38 10.46 18.07
C SER A 308 -40.11 11.43 16.92
N ARG A 309 -40.98 12.44 16.75
CA ARG A 309 -40.71 13.55 15.80
C ARG A 309 -39.55 14.46 16.22
N LYS A 310 -39.05 14.32 17.46
CA LYS A 310 -37.99 15.17 18.02
C LYS A 310 -36.58 14.65 17.73
N SER A 311 -36.45 13.44 17.20
CA SER A 311 -35.17 12.81 16.88
C SER A 311 -35.13 12.47 15.39
N ASP A 312 -33.93 12.49 14.80
CA ASP A 312 -33.71 12.12 13.42
C ASP A 312 -32.88 10.84 13.25
N PHE A 313 -32.25 10.36 14.32
CA PHE A 313 -31.55 9.08 14.35
C PHE A 313 -32.04 8.17 15.49
N LEU A 314 -32.02 6.86 15.21
CA LEU A 314 -32.20 5.79 16.19
C LEU A 314 -31.06 4.78 16.06
N THR A 315 -30.27 4.62 17.10
CA THR A 315 -29.26 3.55 17.20
C THR A 315 -29.77 2.42 18.08
N ILE A 316 -29.61 1.19 17.61
CA ILE A 316 -29.88 -0.01 18.39
C ILE A 316 -28.62 -0.86 18.43
N ASP A 317 -28.09 -1.12 19.63
CA ASP A 317 -26.95 -2.00 19.88
C ASP A 317 -27.40 -3.23 20.65
N ALA A 318 -27.21 -4.40 20.06
CA ALA A 318 -27.67 -5.68 20.59
C ALA A 318 -26.49 -6.63 20.80
N ILE A 319 -26.34 -7.10 22.04
CA ILE A 319 -25.30 -8.05 22.47
C ILE A 319 -25.99 -9.38 22.79
N ASN A 320 -25.41 -10.48 22.28
CA ASN A 320 -25.91 -11.86 22.36
C ASN A 320 -27.23 -12.14 21.63
N LEU A 321 -27.64 -11.27 20.70
CA LEU A 321 -28.81 -11.51 19.84
C LEU A 321 -28.42 -12.36 18.62
N GLU A 322 -28.93 -13.59 18.56
CA GLU A 322 -28.52 -14.57 17.54
C GLU A 322 -29.55 -14.75 16.43
N ASN A 323 -30.83 -14.51 16.72
CA ASN A 323 -31.92 -14.58 15.74
C ASN A 323 -31.59 -13.82 14.43
N LYS A 324 -31.88 -14.44 13.28
CA LYS A 324 -31.56 -13.90 11.96
C LYS A 324 -32.48 -12.75 11.54
N ASP A 325 -33.76 -12.82 11.92
CA ASP A 325 -34.83 -11.90 11.56
C ASP A 325 -35.28 -11.16 12.81
N TRP A 326 -34.57 -10.06 13.13
CA TRP A 326 -34.68 -9.45 14.45
C TRP A 326 -35.11 -7.99 14.44
N LEU A 327 -35.05 -7.28 13.32
CA LEU A 327 -35.36 -5.86 13.25
C LEU A 327 -36.45 -5.58 12.20
N PHE A 328 -37.52 -4.90 12.63
CA PHE A 328 -38.66 -4.59 11.79
C PHE A 328 -39.14 -3.15 11.98
N GLY A 329 -39.70 -2.55 10.93
CA GLY A 329 -40.50 -1.32 11.05
C GLY A 329 -41.97 -1.64 10.87
N CYS A 330 -42.86 -1.05 11.66
CA CYS A 330 -44.30 -1.30 11.55
C CYS A 330 -45.14 -0.06 11.83
N THR A 331 -46.41 -0.17 11.44
CA THR A 331 -47.46 0.79 11.80
C THR A 331 -48.32 0.15 12.88
N ALA A 332 -48.27 0.71 14.09
CA ALA A 332 -49.04 0.19 15.21
C ALA A 332 -50.55 0.25 14.95
N SER A 333 -51.24 -0.88 15.14
CA SER A 333 -52.69 -0.97 15.20
C SER A 333 -53.15 -0.97 16.67
N LYS A 334 -54.29 -0.34 16.96
CA LYS A 334 -54.92 -0.42 18.29
C LYS A 334 -55.84 -1.63 18.31
N LYS A 335 -55.50 -2.71 19.01
CA LYS A 335 -56.49 -3.72 19.45
C LYS A 335 -55.99 -4.58 20.62
N GLN A 336 -56.94 -4.86 21.53
CA GLN A 336 -56.90 -5.55 22.84
C GLN A 336 -56.14 -4.85 23.99
N GLU A 337 -56.89 -4.45 25.03
CA GLU A 337 -56.42 -4.00 26.35
C GLU A 337 -55.43 -2.82 26.40
N GLN A 338 -55.68 -1.76 25.63
CA GLN A 338 -54.91 -0.49 25.65
C GLN A 338 -53.42 -0.56 25.23
N ARG A 339 -52.87 -1.72 24.82
CA ARG A 339 -51.49 -1.83 24.33
C ARG A 339 -51.42 -1.65 22.81
N LYS A 340 -50.46 -0.84 22.34
CA LYS A 340 -50.13 -0.71 20.91
C LYS A 340 -49.41 -1.99 20.47
N ILE A 341 -49.90 -2.66 19.44
CA ILE A 341 -49.26 -3.84 18.85
C ILE A 341 -49.14 -3.67 17.34
N CYS A 342 -48.32 -4.48 16.68
CA CYS A 342 -48.25 -4.54 15.23
C CYS A 342 -48.63 -5.93 14.74
N GLU A 343 -49.45 -6.02 13.68
CA GLU A 343 -49.83 -7.28 13.05
C GLU A 343 -48.73 -7.78 12.08
N TRP A 344 -48.12 -6.84 11.36
CA TRP A 344 -47.03 -7.11 10.42
C TRP A 344 -46.04 -5.93 10.37
N GLY A 345 -44.87 -6.16 9.78
CA GLY A 345 -43.86 -5.12 9.56
C GLY A 345 -42.89 -5.42 8.42
N TRP A 346 -42.19 -4.37 7.97
CA TRP A 346 -41.10 -4.45 6.99
C TRP A 346 -39.81 -4.91 7.66
N ASN A 347 -39.11 -5.87 7.07
CA ASN A 347 -37.84 -6.37 7.60
C ASN A 347 -36.70 -5.39 7.29
N LEU A 348 -36.09 -4.86 8.35
CA LEU A 348 -34.97 -3.93 8.27
C LEU A 348 -33.63 -4.58 8.64
N THR A 349 -33.61 -5.90 8.85
CA THR A 349 -32.43 -6.62 9.33
C THR A 349 -31.25 -6.54 8.36
N ASN A 350 -31.51 -6.38 7.05
CA ASN A 350 -30.46 -6.18 6.04
C ASN A 350 -29.65 -4.88 6.26
N ARG A 351 -30.21 -3.89 6.98
CA ARG A 351 -29.54 -2.62 7.30
C ARG A 351 -28.58 -2.73 8.49
N THR A 352 -28.58 -3.86 9.19
CA THR A 352 -27.77 -4.09 10.39
C THR A 352 -26.33 -4.46 10.03
N ARG A 353 -25.41 -4.24 10.97
CA ARG A 353 -24.00 -4.63 10.85
C ARG A 353 -23.51 -5.33 12.10
N ILE A 354 -22.63 -6.31 11.94
CA ILE A 354 -21.89 -6.89 13.06
C ILE A 354 -20.78 -5.93 13.51
N LEU A 355 -20.53 -5.89 14.82
CA LEU A 355 -19.37 -5.24 15.41
C LEU A 355 -18.55 -6.25 16.21
N PRO A 356 -17.22 -6.07 16.32
CA PRO A 356 -16.42 -6.92 17.16
C PRO A 356 -16.67 -6.62 18.64
N ASP A 357 -16.64 -7.68 19.46
CA ASP A 357 -16.70 -7.60 20.92
C ASP A 357 -15.44 -8.27 21.50
N PRO A 358 -14.67 -7.60 22.37
CA PRO A 358 -13.46 -8.17 23.01
C PRO A 358 -13.73 -9.45 23.81
N LEU A 359 -14.96 -9.66 24.30
CA LEU A 359 -15.40 -10.86 25.00
C LEU A 359 -15.93 -11.94 24.04
N HIS A 360 -15.73 -11.78 22.73
CA HIS A 360 -16.14 -12.70 21.68
C HIS A 360 -17.66 -13.00 21.64
N ARG A 361 -18.47 -12.07 22.13
CA ARG A 361 -19.94 -12.11 22.07
C ARG A 361 -20.44 -11.67 20.70
N THR A 362 -21.63 -12.12 20.32
CA THR A 362 -22.27 -11.62 19.08
C THR A 362 -22.81 -10.22 19.34
N ARG A 363 -22.24 -9.20 18.68
CA ARG A 363 -22.70 -7.82 18.76
C ARG A 363 -23.19 -7.35 17.41
N ARG A 364 -24.39 -6.78 17.37
CA ARG A 364 -25.02 -6.24 16.16
C ARG A 364 -25.49 -4.83 16.45
N VAL A 365 -25.22 -3.94 15.50
CA VAL A 365 -25.65 -2.55 15.60
C VAL A 365 -26.37 -2.15 14.33
N VAL A 366 -27.35 -1.27 14.49
CA VAL A 366 -27.96 -0.54 13.40
C VAL A 366 -28.03 0.93 13.77
N ASP A 367 -27.64 1.78 12.82
CA ASP A 367 -27.72 3.23 12.93
C ASP A 367 -28.79 3.66 11.90
N LEU A 368 -30.03 3.91 12.33
CA LEU A 368 -31.16 4.25 11.46
C LEU A 368 -31.31 5.77 11.33
N ASP A 369 -31.18 6.28 10.10
CA ASP A 369 -31.55 7.64 9.74
C ASP A 369 -33.05 7.69 9.44
N LEU A 370 -33.83 8.25 10.34
CA LEU A 370 -35.30 8.25 10.28
C LEU A 370 -35.83 9.06 9.09
N LYS A 371 -35.06 10.02 8.58
CA LYS A 371 -35.42 10.83 7.40
C LYS A 371 -35.29 10.03 6.08
N LYS A 372 -34.49 8.97 6.05
CA LYS A 372 -34.22 8.14 4.85
C LYS A 372 -35.06 6.87 4.78
N ILE A 373 -35.98 6.66 5.72
CA ILE A 373 -36.86 5.48 5.72
C ILE A 373 -38.06 5.76 4.79
N ASN A 374 -37.96 5.31 3.53
CA ASN A 374 -38.96 5.57 2.48
C ASN A 374 -40.22 4.66 2.54
N TYR A 375 -40.55 4.07 3.69
CA TYR A 375 -41.74 3.22 3.81
C TYR A 375 -42.94 4.05 4.31
N PRO A 376 -44.16 3.82 3.77
CA PRO A 376 -45.33 4.59 4.15
C PRO A 376 -45.70 4.38 5.63
N ALA A 377 -45.83 5.47 6.38
CA ALA A 377 -46.40 5.54 7.73
C ALA A 377 -45.80 4.59 8.80
N ILE A 378 -44.48 4.33 8.79
CA ILE A 378 -43.83 3.65 9.92
C ILE A 378 -43.93 4.51 11.17
N THR A 379 -44.53 3.97 12.23
CA THR A 379 -44.68 4.65 13.52
C THR A 379 -43.77 4.07 14.60
N HIS A 380 -43.40 2.79 14.48
CA HIS A 380 -42.60 2.09 15.48
C HIS A 380 -41.53 1.20 14.84
N ILE A 381 -40.44 0.99 15.58
CA ILE A 381 -39.42 -0.02 15.28
C ILE A 381 -39.55 -1.15 16.30
N VAL A 382 -39.52 -2.39 15.82
CA VAL A 382 -39.72 -3.59 16.62
C VAL A 382 -38.47 -4.46 16.57
N VAL A 383 -37.98 -4.84 17.75
CA VAL A 383 -36.90 -5.81 17.91
C VAL A 383 -37.49 -7.13 18.40
N ARG A 384 -37.26 -8.21 17.64
CA ARG A 384 -37.74 -9.56 17.95
C ARG A 384 -36.67 -10.36 18.68
N VAL A 385 -37.00 -10.80 19.88
CA VAL A 385 -36.17 -11.67 20.73
C VAL A 385 -36.84 -13.04 20.86
N THR A 386 -36.17 -14.09 20.38
CA THR A 386 -36.71 -15.45 20.41
C THR A 386 -36.41 -16.15 21.74
N PRO A 387 -37.14 -17.23 22.10
CA PRO A 387 -36.84 -18.01 23.30
C PRO A 387 -35.39 -18.52 23.38
N ASN A 388 -34.78 -18.83 22.22
CA ASN A 388 -33.37 -19.24 22.17
C ASN A 388 -32.42 -18.10 22.54
N ASP A 389 -32.74 -16.85 22.20
CA ASP A 389 -31.95 -15.68 22.58
C ASP A 389 -32.03 -15.43 24.10
N LEU A 390 -33.19 -15.71 24.70
CA LEU A 390 -33.42 -15.55 26.15
C LEU A 390 -32.59 -16.51 27.02
N ASN A 391 -32.03 -17.58 26.45
CA ASN A 391 -31.14 -18.50 27.18
C ASN A 391 -29.76 -17.88 27.48
N LYS A 392 -29.38 -16.80 26.80
CA LYS A 392 -28.11 -16.10 26.99
C LYS A 392 -28.37 -14.78 27.70
N HIS A 393 -27.35 -14.21 28.35
CA HIS A 393 -27.49 -12.87 28.89
C HIS A 393 -27.55 -11.86 27.74
N LEU A 394 -28.77 -11.39 27.44
CA LEU A 394 -29.07 -10.46 26.35
C LEU A 394 -29.07 -9.03 26.88
N MET A 395 -28.49 -8.12 26.09
CA MET A 395 -28.54 -6.69 26.34
C MET A 395 -28.86 -5.98 25.04
N ILE A 396 -29.92 -5.17 25.03
CA ILE A 396 -30.34 -4.38 23.87
C ILE A 396 -30.48 -2.93 24.31
N SER A 397 -29.71 -2.06 23.68
CA SER A 397 -29.66 -0.64 23.99
C SER A 397 -30.27 0.17 22.85
N PHE A 398 -31.18 1.07 23.20
CA PHE A 398 -31.87 1.98 22.29
C PHE A 398 -31.46 3.41 22.63
N ASP A 399 -31.01 4.17 21.62
CA ASP A 399 -30.62 5.57 21.75
C ASP A 399 -31.20 6.37 20.57
N SER A 400 -32.18 7.21 20.85
CA SER A 400 -32.79 8.12 19.89
C SER A 400 -32.35 9.56 20.15
N TYR A 401 -31.81 10.22 19.12
CA TYR A 401 -31.16 11.51 19.28
C TYR A 401 -31.24 12.37 18.01
N LEU A 402 -30.90 13.65 18.17
CA LEU A 402 -30.62 14.56 17.06
C LEU A 402 -29.14 14.45 16.66
N TYR A 403 -28.86 14.18 15.39
CA TYR A 403 -27.48 13.97 14.90
C TYR A 403 -26.53 15.11 15.28
N GLU A 404 -26.97 16.36 15.12
CA GLU A 404 -26.18 17.55 15.43
C GLU A 404 -25.78 17.65 16.91
N SER A 405 -26.57 17.07 17.82
CA SER A 405 -26.22 17.06 19.25
C SER A 405 -25.15 16.02 19.63
N ARG A 406 -24.75 15.16 18.68
CA ARG A 406 -23.74 14.10 18.84
C ARG A 406 -22.50 14.31 17.98
N VAL A 407 -22.43 15.41 17.24
CA VAL A 407 -21.31 15.73 16.36
C VAL A 407 -20.50 16.87 16.98
N GLU A 408 -19.24 16.60 17.29
CA GLU A 408 -18.27 17.63 17.67
C GLU A 408 -17.23 17.80 16.58
N SER A 409 -16.64 18.99 16.49
CA SER A 409 -15.61 19.32 15.50
C SER A 409 -14.30 19.72 16.18
N THR A 410 -13.18 19.22 15.67
CA THR A 410 -11.85 19.57 16.18
C THR A 410 -11.42 21.01 15.84
N ASN A 411 -12.17 21.76 15.02
CA ASN A 411 -11.82 23.15 14.67
C ASN A 411 -11.75 24.09 15.89
N LYS A 412 -12.51 23.81 16.97
CA LYS A 412 -12.40 24.56 18.23
C LYS A 412 -11.04 24.37 18.94
N PHE A 413 -10.31 23.31 18.59
CA PHE A 413 -9.08 22.89 19.26
C PHE A 413 -7.80 23.27 18.50
N MET A 414 -7.88 23.85 17.31
CA MET A 414 -6.74 24.08 16.40
C MET A 414 -6.44 25.58 16.20
N ARG A 415 -6.14 26.32 17.28
CA ARG A 415 -5.34 27.55 17.18
C ARG A 415 -3.85 27.19 17.24
N LEU A 416 -3.01 28.07 16.66
CA LEU A 416 -1.57 27.97 16.38
C LEU A 416 -0.64 27.72 17.61
N ASP A 417 -1.14 27.10 18.68
CA ASP A 417 -0.44 26.88 19.95
C ASP A 417 0.13 25.44 20.08
N TYR A 418 -0.05 24.57 19.08
CA TYR A 418 0.32 23.13 19.17
C TYR A 418 1.80 22.81 18.90
N LEU A 419 2.65 23.82 18.70
CA LEU A 419 4.10 23.62 18.55
C LEU A 419 4.83 23.56 19.91
N LEU A 420 4.17 24.00 20.99
CA LEU A 420 4.67 24.00 22.37
C LEU A 420 3.55 23.47 23.29
N ASP A 421 3.62 22.18 23.63
CA ASP A 421 2.61 21.41 24.37
C ASP A 421 2.40 21.91 25.82
N PHE A 422 1.67 23.01 26.02
CA PHE A 422 1.42 23.60 27.36
C PHE A 422 -0.01 24.09 27.63
N ARG A 423 -1.04 23.73 26.84
CA ARG A 423 -2.46 23.99 27.22
C ARG A 423 -3.28 22.72 27.38
N LYS A 424 -3.98 22.62 28.52
CA LYS A 424 -5.02 21.62 28.83
C LYS A 424 -6.07 21.63 27.72
N SER A 425 -6.03 20.68 26.80
CA SER A 425 -7.13 20.53 25.84
C SER A 425 -8.36 19.94 26.54
N ASP A 426 -9.52 20.54 26.28
CA ASP A 426 -10.78 20.18 26.91
C ASP A 426 -11.21 18.77 26.52
N TYR A 427 -11.71 18.02 27.52
CA TYR A 427 -12.31 16.71 27.31
C TYR A 427 -13.76 16.89 26.86
N ILE A 428 -14.16 16.17 25.82
CA ILE A 428 -15.56 16.05 25.43
C ILE A 428 -16.22 15.09 26.42
N LYS A 429 -17.13 15.60 27.26
CA LYS A 429 -17.89 14.79 28.21
C LYS A 429 -19.16 14.28 27.55
N THR A 430 -19.37 12.96 27.61
CA THR A 430 -20.58 12.34 27.06
C THR A 430 -21.72 12.35 28.07
N GLY A 431 -22.96 12.36 27.58
CA GLY A 431 -24.15 12.14 28.40
C GLY A 431 -24.31 10.66 28.77
N LYS A 432 -25.04 10.39 29.86
CA LYS A 432 -25.46 9.01 30.21
C LYS A 432 -26.42 8.51 29.13
N GLY A 433 -26.39 7.20 28.83
CA GLY A 433 -27.27 6.59 27.82
C GLY A 433 -26.86 6.83 26.36
N ASN A 434 -25.81 7.60 26.10
CA ASN A 434 -25.31 7.83 24.74
C ASN A 434 -24.63 6.56 24.22
N VAL A 435 -25.16 5.98 23.14
CA VAL A 435 -24.53 4.83 22.45
C VAL A 435 -23.62 5.31 21.34
N ARG A 436 -23.95 6.44 20.69
CA ARG A 436 -23.19 7.02 19.57
C ARG A 436 -22.64 8.39 19.85
N TYR A 437 -21.43 8.60 19.33
CA TYR A 437 -20.79 9.91 19.28
C TYR A 437 -19.93 10.04 18.02
N TYR A 438 -19.91 11.23 17.44
CA TYR A 438 -19.20 11.52 16.21
C TYR A 438 -18.24 12.70 16.41
N VAL A 439 -17.00 12.55 15.97
CA VAL A 439 -16.02 13.65 15.98
C VAL A 439 -15.54 13.87 14.55
N ALA A 440 -15.88 15.02 13.97
CA ALA A 440 -15.34 15.46 12.69
C ALA A 440 -13.89 15.91 12.89
N LEU A 441 -13.00 15.50 11.96
CA LEU A 441 -11.57 15.79 11.98
C LEU A 441 -11.17 16.74 10.83
N PRO A 442 -11.68 17.98 10.78
CA PRO A 442 -11.18 18.97 9.83
C PRO A 442 -9.69 19.22 10.03
N ASN A 443 -8.95 19.36 8.93
CA ASN A 443 -7.51 19.66 8.89
C ASN A 443 -6.56 18.57 9.42
N ILE A 444 -7.05 17.38 9.76
CA ILE A 444 -6.18 16.22 10.07
C ILE A 444 -6.10 15.33 8.84
N ILE A 445 -4.92 15.29 8.22
CA ILE A 445 -4.65 14.51 7.00
C ILE A 445 -3.74 13.30 7.23
N ASP A 446 -3.04 13.24 8.37
CA ASP A 446 -2.02 12.20 8.62
C ASP A 446 -2.51 11.16 9.65
N ALA A 447 -2.64 11.58 10.91
CA ALA A 447 -2.91 10.69 12.03
C ALA A 447 -3.66 11.41 13.15
N VAL A 448 -4.43 10.64 13.90
CA VAL A 448 -5.22 11.09 15.06
C VAL A 448 -4.92 10.21 16.26
N ALA A 449 -4.70 10.84 17.41
CA ALA A 449 -4.58 10.20 18.71
C ALA A 449 -5.89 10.38 19.48
N ILE A 450 -6.45 9.28 19.98
CA ILE A 450 -7.68 9.28 20.76
C ILE A 450 -7.41 8.67 22.12
N GLU A 451 -7.88 9.34 23.15
CA GLU A 451 -7.87 8.89 24.53
C GLU A 451 -9.34 8.88 25.00
N VAL A 452 -9.80 7.74 25.52
CA VAL A 452 -11.18 7.57 25.99
C VAL A 452 -11.15 7.07 27.43
N LYS A 453 -11.49 7.95 28.37
CA LYS A 453 -11.51 7.65 29.80
C LYS A 453 -12.93 7.40 30.29
N SER A 454 -13.15 6.29 30.98
CA SER A 454 -14.39 6.02 31.71
C SER A 454 -14.38 6.82 33.02
N VAL A 455 -15.26 7.80 33.15
CA VAL A 455 -15.35 8.66 34.35
C VAL A 455 -16.22 8.00 35.42
N ASN A 456 -17.37 7.45 35.03
CA ASN A 456 -18.29 6.79 35.94
C ASN A 456 -19.00 5.65 35.20
N CYS A 457 -18.87 4.44 35.72
CA CYS A 457 -19.35 3.21 35.11
C CYS A 457 -19.77 2.24 36.20
N ILE A 458 -20.95 1.63 36.06
CA ILE A 458 -21.49 0.68 37.04
C ILE A 458 -20.76 -0.66 36.94
N ASN A 459 -20.21 -1.02 35.76
CA ASN A 459 -19.63 -2.32 35.50
C ASN A 459 -18.13 -2.20 35.12
N THR A 460 -17.30 -3.10 35.64
CA THR A 460 -15.85 -3.03 35.46
C THR A 460 -15.36 -3.62 34.13
N LYS A 461 -16.21 -4.36 33.40
CA LYS A 461 -15.88 -5.07 32.14
C LYS A 461 -16.36 -4.36 30.88
N GLN A 462 -16.38 -3.03 30.88
CA GLN A 462 -16.93 -2.25 29.76
C GLN A 462 -15.84 -1.90 28.73
N HIS A 463 -16.25 -1.77 27.48
CA HIS A 463 -15.37 -1.43 26.38
C HIS A 463 -16.06 -0.48 25.40
N THR A 464 -15.30 0.49 24.91
CA THR A 464 -15.72 1.38 23.83
C THR A 464 -14.99 1.04 22.55
N ILE A 465 -15.62 1.37 21.44
CA ILE A 465 -15.08 1.14 20.10
C ILE A 465 -14.95 2.50 19.43
N ALA A 466 -13.76 2.83 18.94
CA ALA A 466 -13.54 3.97 18.04
C ALA A 466 -13.27 3.46 16.64
N GLU A 467 -14.07 3.94 15.68
CA GLU A 467 -13.91 3.69 14.25
C GLU A 467 -13.41 4.98 13.59
N LEU A 468 -12.23 4.95 12.95
CA LEU A 468 -11.79 6.02 12.04
C LEU A 468 -12.36 5.73 10.65
N VAL A 469 -13.20 6.62 10.16
CA VAL A 469 -13.92 6.51 8.88
C VAL A 469 -13.38 7.55 7.91
N GLU A 470 -12.91 7.09 6.75
CA GLU A 470 -12.47 7.92 5.62
C GLU A 470 -13.60 7.95 4.57
N PRO A 471 -14.47 9.00 4.55
CA PRO A 471 -15.73 8.96 3.80
C PRO A 471 -15.56 8.84 2.28
N TRP A 472 -14.45 9.35 1.73
CA TRP A 472 -14.13 9.24 0.31
C TRP A 472 -13.81 7.81 -0.14
N ASN A 473 -13.62 6.88 0.80
CA ASN A 473 -13.47 5.46 0.53
C ASN A 473 -14.23 4.63 1.56
N ILE A 474 -15.44 4.19 1.19
CA ILE A 474 -16.37 3.43 2.06
C ILE A 474 -15.68 2.24 2.76
N GLY A 475 -14.73 1.58 2.10
CA GLY A 475 -13.99 0.44 2.64
C GLY A 475 -12.71 0.78 3.41
N ALA A 476 -12.43 2.06 3.67
CA ALA A 476 -11.28 2.51 4.46
C ALA A 476 -11.72 2.88 5.88
N THR A 477 -11.92 1.85 6.71
CA THR A 477 -12.23 2.01 8.14
C THR A 477 -11.19 1.29 8.99
N GLN A 478 -10.79 1.93 10.10
CA GLN A 478 -9.94 1.33 11.13
C GLN A 478 -10.64 1.34 12.48
N LEU A 479 -10.32 0.35 13.32
CA LEU A 479 -10.97 0.15 14.60
C LEU A 479 -9.95 0.04 15.74
N ARG A 480 -10.28 0.67 16.88
CA ARG A 480 -9.58 0.54 18.15
C ARG A 480 -10.58 0.32 19.28
N PHE A 481 -10.23 -0.54 20.23
CA PHE A 481 -10.98 -0.75 21.46
C PHE A 481 -10.35 0.07 22.57
N PHE A 482 -11.15 0.56 23.51
CA PHE A 482 -10.68 1.07 24.79
C PHE A 482 -11.40 0.32 25.90
N THR A 483 -10.66 -0.11 26.91
CA THR A 483 -11.19 -0.80 28.09
C THR A 483 -10.77 -0.04 29.32
N ASN A 484 -11.39 -0.33 30.47
CA ASN A 484 -11.01 0.29 31.74
C ASN A 484 -9.53 0.05 32.13
N THR A 485 -8.89 -0.98 31.57
CA THR A 485 -7.47 -1.32 31.79
C THR A 485 -6.53 -0.79 30.71
N ASP A 486 -7.07 -0.35 29.57
CA ASP A 486 -6.31 0.08 28.38
C ASP A 486 -7.03 1.30 27.78
N ASP A 487 -7.06 2.37 28.57
CA ASP A 487 -7.68 3.69 28.32
C ASP A 487 -6.67 4.73 27.78
N GLY A 488 -5.41 4.33 27.63
CA GLY A 488 -4.33 5.17 27.14
C GLY A 488 -4.56 5.67 25.70
N PRO A 489 -3.81 6.71 25.28
CA PRO A 489 -3.95 7.28 23.95
C PRO A 489 -3.57 6.27 22.86
N LYS A 490 -4.47 6.05 21.91
CA LYS A 490 -4.27 5.15 20.76
C LYS A 490 -4.27 5.96 19.47
N THR A 491 -3.30 5.67 18.60
CA THR A 491 -3.16 6.36 17.32
C THR A 491 -3.80 5.56 16.19
N MET A 492 -4.47 6.28 15.29
CA MET A 492 -5.00 5.79 14.02
C MET A 492 -4.51 6.70 12.92
N LYS A 493 -4.05 6.12 11.82
CA LYS A 493 -3.41 6.83 10.71
C LYS A 493 -4.35 6.84 9.52
N ILE A 494 -4.63 7.97 8.90
CA ILE A 494 -5.38 8.05 7.65
C ILE A 494 -4.60 7.26 6.58
N GLN A 495 -5.28 6.37 5.86
CA GLN A 495 -4.62 5.40 4.97
C GLN A 495 -4.74 5.74 3.49
N THR A 496 -5.75 6.49 3.11
CA THR A 496 -6.05 6.77 1.71
C THR A 496 -5.88 8.26 1.41
N LEU A 497 -5.55 8.57 0.15
CA LEU A 497 -5.35 9.94 -0.29
C LEU A 497 -6.67 10.71 -0.12
N TYR A 498 -6.58 11.85 0.57
CA TYR A 498 -7.70 12.73 0.86
C TYR A 498 -8.49 13.04 -0.43
N GLY A 499 -9.79 12.79 -0.38
CA GLY A 499 -10.73 13.09 -1.46
C GLY A 499 -11.08 14.57 -1.53
N ARG A 500 -12.19 14.88 -2.18
CA ARG A 500 -12.67 16.25 -2.44
C ARG A 500 -12.56 17.17 -1.20
N PRO A 501 -12.32 18.49 -1.37
CA PRO A 501 -12.13 19.43 -0.25
C PRO A 501 -13.27 19.46 0.78
N ASN A 502 -14.48 19.03 0.40
CA ASN A 502 -15.68 19.07 1.24
C ASN A 502 -15.88 17.82 2.13
N GLU A 503 -15.06 16.78 2.00
CA GLU A 503 -15.22 15.53 2.77
C GLU A 503 -14.15 15.42 3.85
N THR A 504 -14.54 15.34 5.12
CA THR A 504 -13.59 15.25 6.25
C THR A 504 -13.62 13.87 6.89
N ALA A 505 -12.46 13.37 7.32
CA ALA A 505 -12.39 12.16 8.12
C ALA A 505 -13.20 12.32 9.41
N SER A 506 -13.79 11.24 9.90
CA SER A 506 -14.59 11.27 11.12
C SER A 506 -14.30 10.08 12.02
N LEU A 507 -14.45 10.31 13.32
CA LEU A 507 -14.44 9.26 14.33
C LEU A 507 -15.87 8.91 14.69
N ARG A 508 -16.23 7.64 14.56
CA ARG A 508 -17.49 7.10 15.05
C ARG A 508 -17.21 6.25 16.28
N LEU A 509 -17.73 6.69 17.41
CA LEU A 509 -17.58 6.01 18.69
C LEU A 509 -18.85 5.20 19.00
N THR A 510 -18.66 3.96 19.44
CA THR A 510 -19.69 3.13 20.08
C THR A 510 -19.37 3.07 21.56
N LEU A 511 -20.23 3.65 22.38
CA LEU A 511 -20.07 3.79 23.82
C LEU A 511 -20.99 2.82 24.56
N ASP A 512 -20.65 2.49 25.80
CA ASP A 512 -21.56 1.77 26.68
C ASP A 512 -22.56 2.76 27.31
N PRO A 513 -23.89 2.55 27.14
CA PRO A 513 -24.90 3.47 27.65
C PRO A 513 -24.94 3.57 29.18
N GLU A 514 -24.43 2.58 29.91
CA GLU A 514 -24.36 2.60 31.38
C GLU A 514 -23.19 3.46 31.92
N CYS A 515 -22.34 3.99 31.04
CA CYS A 515 -21.14 4.75 31.38
C CYS A 515 -21.19 6.23 31.00
N LEU A 516 -20.35 7.00 31.68
CA LEU A 516 -19.94 8.35 31.30
C LEU A 516 -18.49 8.34 30.84
N TYR A 517 -18.23 8.93 29.67
CA TYR A 517 -16.91 8.99 29.06
C TYR A 517 -16.41 10.42 28.93
N ALA A 518 -15.10 10.57 29.07
CA ALA A 518 -14.35 11.76 28.70
C ALA A 518 -13.46 11.40 27.50
N ILE A 519 -13.78 11.98 26.34
CA ILE A 519 -13.09 11.71 25.08
C ILE A 519 -12.15 12.87 24.78
N LYS A 520 -10.92 12.56 24.45
CA LYS A 520 -9.91 13.52 24.04
C LYS A 520 -9.33 13.12 22.70
N VAL A 521 -9.40 14.04 21.74
CA VAL A 521 -8.91 13.84 20.38
C VAL A 521 -7.78 14.84 20.14
N ARG A 522 -6.63 14.35 19.70
CA ARG A 522 -5.46 15.17 19.38
C ARG A 522 -4.90 14.76 18.01
N PRO A 523 -4.19 15.65 17.31
CA PRO A 523 -3.37 15.24 16.17
C PRO A 523 -2.37 14.16 16.59
N GLY A 524 -2.00 13.29 15.66
CA GLY A 524 -0.93 12.31 15.89
C GLY A 524 0.40 12.99 16.22
N GLY A 525 1.29 12.26 16.90
CA GLY A 525 2.61 12.75 17.27
C GLY A 525 3.49 13.03 16.05
N ILE A 526 4.61 13.72 16.28
CA ILE A 526 5.57 14.07 15.21
C ILE A 526 6.04 12.82 14.46
N ILE A 527 6.31 11.73 15.18
CA ILE A 527 6.73 10.44 14.59
C ILE A 527 5.63 9.86 13.68
N ASP A 528 4.36 9.95 14.06
CA ASP A 528 3.26 9.46 13.24
C ASP A 528 3.07 10.30 11.97
N LYS A 529 3.21 11.62 12.07
CA LYS A 529 3.15 12.53 10.91
C LYS A 529 4.29 12.25 9.93
N ILE A 530 5.53 12.13 10.44
CA ILE A 530 6.69 11.73 9.63
C ILE A 530 6.44 10.36 8.99
N SER A 531 5.93 9.39 9.74
CA SER A 531 5.62 8.05 9.24
C SER A 531 4.61 8.07 8.09
N CYS A 532 3.53 8.87 8.18
CA CYS A 532 2.55 8.99 7.09
C CYS A 532 3.15 9.70 5.89
N ARG A 533 3.93 10.76 6.11
CA ARG A 533 4.59 11.51 5.03
C ARG A 533 5.62 10.65 4.29
N VAL A 534 6.42 9.85 5.00
CA VAL A 534 7.33 8.87 4.40
C VAL A 534 6.54 7.85 3.59
N ARG A 535 5.48 7.26 4.16
CA ARG A 535 4.63 6.28 3.44
C ARG A 535 4.08 6.85 2.12
N ASP A 536 3.60 8.09 2.11
CA ASP A 536 2.85 8.64 0.97
C ASP A 536 3.72 9.40 -0.03
N ARG A 537 4.85 9.97 0.41
CA ARG A 537 5.68 10.88 -0.40
C ARG A 537 7.13 10.44 -0.60
N TRP A 538 7.56 9.32 -0.01
CA TRP A 538 8.90 8.77 -0.25
C TRP A 538 9.27 8.60 -1.73
N PRO A 539 8.35 8.22 -2.66
CA PRO A 539 8.69 8.15 -4.08
C PRO A 539 9.21 9.46 -4.69
N LEU A 540 8.92 10.62 -4.10
CA LEU A 540 9.41 11.92 -4.57
C LEU A 540 10.91 12.12 -4.31
N LEU A 541 11.45 11.41 -3.32
CA LEU A 541 12.81 11.61 -2.84
C LEU A 541 13.86 11.33 -3.92
N TYR A 542 13.64 10.33 -4.76
CA TYR A 542 14.56 9.99 -5.85
C TYR A 542 14.77 11.16 -6.82
N ILE A 543 13.67 11.80 -7.23
CA ILE A 543 13.69 12.97 -8.13
C ILE A 543 14.36 14.16 -7.44
N ALA A 544 14.04 14.40 -6.16
CA ALA A 544 14.64 15.47 -5.38
C ALA A 544 16.17 15.30 -5.21
N ILE A 545 16.65 14.08 -4.95
CA ILE A 545 18.09 13.77 -4.83
C ILE A 545 18.81 14.06 -6.15
N ILE A 546 18.30 13.55 -7.28
CA ILE A 546 18.90 13.79 -8.60
C ILE A 546 18.93 15.29 -8.93
N SER A 547 17.84 16.01 -8.66
CA SER A 547 17.79 17.45 -8.83
C SER A 547 18.89 18.17 -8.03
N LEU A 548 19.02 17.88 -6.73
CA LEU A 548 20.02 18.53 -5.87
C LEU A 548 21.46 18.18 -6.27
N LEU A 549 21.72 16.93 -6.69
CA LEU A 549 23.03 16.53 -7.20
C LEU A 549 23.39 17.26 -8.51
N LEU A 550 22.42 17.48 -9.40
CA LEU A 550 22.61 18.32 -10.59
C LEU A 550 22.88 19.79 -10.22
N LEU A 551 22.24 20.35 -9.18
CA LEU A 551 22.59 21.69 -8.68
C LEU A 551 24.01 21.75 -8.13
N PHE A 552 24.42 20.77 -7.33
CA PHE A 552 25.79 20.69 -6.85
C PHE A 552 26.77 20.60 -8.02
N LEU A 553 26.51 19.77 -9.02
CA LEU A 553 27.31 19.69 -10.24
C LEU A 553 27.39 21.06 -10.94
N SER A 554 26.27 21.77 -11.09
CA SER A 554 26.23 23.09 -11.73
C SER A 554 27.10 24.13 -11.00
N ALA A 555 27.14 24.09 -9.67
CA ALA A 555 27.96 24.97 -8.85
C ALA A 555 29.46 24.66 -8.99
N ARG A 556 29.82 23.41 -9.35
CA ARG A 556 31.20 23.02 -9.63
C ARG A 556 31.66 23.38 -11.02
N VAL A 557 30.76 23.41 -12.00
CA VAL A 557 31.05 23.82 -13.39
C VAL A 557 31.41 25.30 -13.50
N HIS A 558 30.85 26.18 -12.67
CA HIS A 558 31.19 27.60 -12.67
C HIS A 558 31.33 28.16 -11.24
N ARG A 559 32.59 28.32 -10.81
CA ARG A 559 32.97 28.61 -9.41
C ARG A 559 32.74 30.07 -8.96
N GLU A 560 32.63 31.02 -9.89
CA GLU A 560 32.40 32.45 -9.60
C GLU A 560 30.91 32.84 -9.58
N SER A 561 30.00 31.89 -9.80
CA SER A 561 28.57 32.17 -9.68
C SER A 561 28.18 32.42 -8.23
N ASP A 562 27.38 33.46 -8.01
CA ASP A 562 26.67 33.64 -6.75
C ASP A 562 25.80 32.40 -6.46
N THR A 563 26.12 31.74 -5.35
CA THR A 563 25.40 30.55 -4.86
C THR A 563 24.11 30.93 -4.14
N LEU A 564 24.05 32.15 -3.58
CA LEU A 564 22.91 32.66 -2.83
C LEU A 564 21.62 32.73 -3.67
N PRO A 565 21.59 33.30 -4.89
CA PRO A 565 20.39 33.33 -5.73
C PRO A 565 19.90 31.92 -6.09
N VAL A 566 20.81 30.98 -6.36
CA VAL A 566 20.47 29.59 -6.70
C VAL A 566 19.78 28.90 -5.52
N ILE A 567 20.29 29.12 -4.30
CA ILE A 567 19.68 28.59 -3.07
C ILE A 567 18.29 29.20 -2.87
N ILE A 568 18.15 30.54 -2.98
CA ILE A 568 16.86 31.23 -2.83
C ILE A 568 15.83 30.71 -3.83
N VAL A 569 16.19 30.63 -5.12
CA VAL A 569 15.28 30.12 -6.16
C VAL A 569 14.88 28.67 -5.87
N THR A 570 15.83 27.82 -5.45
CA THR A 570 15.53 26.41 -5.13
C THR A 570 14.60 26.29 -3.92
N VAL A 571 14.79 27.10 -2.87
CA VAL A 571 13.90 27.13 -1.70
C VAL A 571 12.50 27.61 -2.09
N VAL A 572 12.40 28.68 -2.90
CA VAL A 572 11.11 29.20 -3.39
C VAL A 572 10.39 28.16 -4.24
N LEU A 573 11.07 27.51 -5.19
CA LEU A 573 10.50 26.45 -6.01
C LEU A 573 10.05 25.25 -5.16
N SER A 574 10.85 24.85 -4.17
CA SER A 574 10.51 23.75 -3.26
C SER A 574 9.26 24.06 -2.44
N PHE A 575 9.06 25.33 -2.06
CA PHE A 575 7.85 25.81 -1.40
C PHE A 575 6.64 25.79 -2.34
N ILE A 576 6.78 26.35 -3.55
CA ILE A 576 5.72 26.38 -4.58
C ILE A 576 5.25 24.96 -4.92
N PHE A 577 6.19 24.01 -5.06
CA PHE A 577 5.89 22.62 -5.37
C PHE A 577 5.47 21.78 -4.16
N ASN A 578 5.44 22.35 -2.95
CA ASN A 578 5.11 21.66 -1.70
C ASN A 578 5.99 20.41 -1.41
N VAL A 579 7.29 20.53 -1.69
CA VAL A 579 8.30 19.46 -1.52
C VAL A 579 9.47 19.88 -0.62
N THR A 580 9.32 20.94 0.18
CA THR A 580 10.37 21.44 1.08
C THR A 580 10.91 20.36 2.01
N PHE A 581 10.04 19.60 2.68
CA PHE A 581 10.44 18.51 3.56
C PHE A 581 11.26 17.44 2.82
N GLU A 582 10.79 17.02 1.65
CA GLU A 582 11.42 16.02 0.79
C GLU A 582 12.80 16.50 0.30
N THR A 583 12.94 17.79 -0.04
CA THR A 583 14.23 18.38 -0.40
C THR A 583 15.19 18.46 0.78
N CYS A 584 14.72 18.77 2.00
CA CYS A 584 15.57 18.72 3.21
C CYS A 584 16.04 17.31 3.50
N VAL A 585 15.16 16.31 3.41
CA VAL A 585 15.52 14.89 3.59
C VAL A 585 16.51 14.45 2.50
N ALA A 586 16.30 14.86 1.26
CA ALA A 586 17.23 14.58 0.17
C ALA A 586 18.63 15.17 0.43
N LEU A 587 18.72 16.41 0.93
CA LEU A 587 19.99 17.02 1.36
C LEU A 587 20.66 16.21 2.48
N CYS A 588 19.90 15.80 3.50
CA CYS A 588 20.44 14.94 4.57
C CYS A 588 20.95 13.61 4.03
N ILE A 589 20.23 12.97 3.11
CA ILE A 589 20.65 11.71 2.50
C ILE A 589 21.92 11.89 1.67
N ILE A 590 22.01 12.96 0.87
CA ILE A 590 23.23 13.28 0.12
C ILE A 590 24.41 13.51 1.07
N GLY A 591 24.21 14.28 2.15
CA GLY A 591 25.24 14.54 3.16
C GLY A 591 25.70 13.28 3.90
N LEU A 592 24.77 12.43 4.34
CA LEU A 592 25.07 11.14 4.97
C LEU A 592 25.77 10.18 3.99
N SER A 593 25.35 10.16 2.72
CA SER A 593 25.98 9.35 1.68
C SER A 593 27.41 9.83 1.42
N ALA A 594 27.63 11.15 1.35
CA ALA A 594 28.96 11.73 1.20
C ALA A 594 29.86 11.37 2.38
N ALA A 595 29.37 11.52 3.62
CA ALA A 595 30.10 11.15 4.83
C ALA A 595 30.41 9.66 4.88
N TYR A 596 29.45 8.81 4.51
CA TYR A 596 29.63 7.36 4.40
C TYR A 596 30.72 7.00 3.37
N VAL A 597 30.68 7.61 2.19
CA VAL A 597 31.70 7.38 1.16
C VAL A 597 33.08 7.82 1.65
N CYS A 598 33.20 9.00 2.27
CA CYS A 598 34.46 9.46 2.86
C CYS A 598 34.98 8.48 3.92
N PHE A 599 34.14 8.05 4.86
CA PHE A 599 34.51 7.07 5.89
C PHE A 599 34.90 5.71 5.29
N SER A 600 34.11 5.23 4.33
CA SER A 600 34.33 3.97 3.63
C SER A 600 35.64 3.98 2.86
N VAL A 601 35.96 5.07 2.18
CA VAL A 601 37.22 5.28 1.47
C VAL A 601 38.41 5.25 2.43
N ILE A 602 38.33 5.93 3.59
CA ILE A 602 39.38 5.91 4.62
C ILE A 602 39.61 4.48 5.14
N PHE A 603 38.54 3.77 5.48
CA PHE A 603 38.62 2.42 6.04
C PHE A 603 39.12 1.40 5.01
N LEU A 604 38.61 1.45 3.78
CA LEU A 604 38.97 0.49 2.73
C LEU A 604 40.36 0.79 2.15
N GLY A 605 40.79 2.06 2.08
CA GLY A 605 42.17 2.42 1.71
C GLY A 605 43.18 1.77 2.66
N SER A 606 42.91 1.76 3.97
CA SER A 606 43.73 1.05 4.96
C SER A 606 43.76 -0.47 4.72
N ILE A 607 42.63 -1.09 4.34
CA ILE A 607 42.51 -2.53 4.05
C ILE A 607 43.21 -2.93 2.75
N ILE A 608 43.16 -2.09 1.72
CA ILE A 608 43.83 -2.30 0.43
C ILE A 608 45.36 -2.33 0.64
N LYS A 609 45.90 -1.39 1.43
CA LYS A 609 47.32 -1.34 1.80
C LYS A 609 47.83 -2.61 2.52
N HIS A 610 46.96 -3.30 3.27
CA HIS A 610 47.31 -4.55 3.95
C HIS A 610 47.10 -5.82 3.10
N GLY A 611 46.70 -5.69 1.82
CA GLY A 611 46.50 -6.83 0.91
C GLY A 611 45.35 -7.77 1.34
N ILE A 612 44.41 -7.29 2.15
CA ILE A 612 43.31 -8.10 2.71
C ILE A 612 42.17 -8.24 1.69
N LEU A 613 41.84 -7.16 0.95
CA LEU A 613 40.81 -7.17 -0.09
C LEU A 613 41.17 -8.12 -1.24
N THR A 614 42.46 -8.17 -1.59
CA THR A 614 42.98 -8.94 -2.72
C THR A 614 43.05 -10.42 -2.38
N LYS A 615 43.35 -10.75 -1.11
CA LYS A 615 43.17 -12.09 -0.52
C LYS A 615 41.71 -12.54 -0.47
N PHE A 616 40.77 -11.63 -0.17
CA PHE A 616 39.34 -11.95 -0.15
C PHE A 616 38.78 -12.20 -1.56
N LEU A 617 39.08 -11.32 -2.52
CA LEU A 617 38.61 -11.43 -3.90
C LEU A 617 39.21 -12.64 -4.63
N ALA A 618 40.51 -12.91 -4.41
CA ALA A 618 41.19 -14.12 -4.88
C ALA A 618 40.51 -15.41 -4.38
N ARG A 619 40.09 -15.44 -3.11
CA ARG A 619 39.35 -16.58 -2.53
C ARG A 619 37.93 -16.72 -3.10
N ALA A 620 37.26 -15.60 -3.39
CA ALA A 620 35.90 -15.62 -3.92
C ALA A 620 35.83 -16.10 -5.38
N ILE A 621 36.84 -15.76 -6.20
CA ILE A 621 36.89 -16.06 -7.64
C ILE A 621 37.82 -17.27 -7.92
N ALA A 622 38.42 -17.88 -6.89
CA ALA A 622 39.41 -18.96 -7.00
C ALA A 622 40.59 -18.61 -7.94
N PHE A 623 41.03 -17.35 -7.90
CA PHE A 623 42.09 -16.80 -8.75
C PHE A 623 43.29 -16.38 -7.89
N SER A 624 44.49 -16.26 -8.45
CA SER A 624 45.67 -15.89 -7.65
C SER A 624 45.60 -14.43 -7.17
N THR A 625 46.15 -14.17 -5.97
CA THR A 625 46.21 -12.82 -5.40
C THR A 625 47.04 -11.86 -6.24
N THR A 626 48.14 -12.35 -6.85
CA THR A 626 49.04 -11.58 -7.70
C THR A 626 48.40 -11.12 -9.01
N TRP A 627 47.59 -11.99 -9.63
CA TRP A 627 46.87 -11.63 -10.85
C TRP A 627 45.72 -10.66 -10.57
N MET A 628 45.08 -10.76 -9.39
CA MET A 628 44.06 -9.80 -8.97
C MET A 628 44.62 -8.41 -8.69
N ASP A 629 45.80 -8.34 -8.06
CA ASP A 629 46.51 -7.07 -7.87
C ASP A 629 46.86 -6.43 -9.21
N TRP A 630 47.39 -7.23 -10.16
CA TRP A 630 47.71 -6.75 -11.50
C TRP A 630 46.48 -6.31 -12.29
N LEU A 631 45.37 -7.05 -12.20
CA LEU A 631 44.12 -6.72 -12.87
C LEU A 631 43.48 -5.43 -12.33
N LEU A 632 43.43 -5.25 -11.01
CA LEU A 632 42.92 -4.02 -10.38
C LEU A 632 43.85 -2.82 -10.65
N HIS A 633 45.16 -3.03 -10.73
CA HIS A 633 46.11 -1.99 -11.12
C HIS A 633 45.95 -1.61 -12.60
N GLY A 634 45.93 -2.60 -13.50
CA GLY A 634 45.81 -2.42 -14.94
C GLY A 634 44.49 -1.81 -15.39
N LEU A 635 43.36 -2.19 -14.76
CA LEU A 635 42.06 -1.62 -15.09
C LEU A 635 41.97 -0.12 -14.73
N ASN A 636 42.54 0.30 -13.61
CA ASN A 636 42.46 1.71 -13.19
C ASN A 636 43.46 2.62 -13.91
N GLU A 637 44.63 2.11 -14.28
CA GLU A 637 45.66 2.93 -14.94
C GLU A 637 45.56 2.95 -16.47
N ILE A 638 44.84 2.01 -17.08
CA ILE A 638 44.68 1.91 -18.53
C ILE A 638 43.20 2.11 -18.91
N PRO A 639 42.77 3.37 -19.21
CA PRO A 639 41.40 3.70 -19.66
C PRO A 639 40.94 2.87 -20.87
N LEU A 640 41.87 2.49 -21.74
CA LEU A 640 41.59 1.68 -22.92
C LEU A 640 41.20 0.23 -22.57
N LEU A 641 41.76 -0.33 -21.50
CA LEU A 641 41.42 -1.68 -21.05
C LEU A 641 40.05 -1.72 -20.38
N THR A 642 39.73 -0.70 -19.57
CA THR A 642 38.41 -0.57 -18.92
C THR A 642 37.29 -0.31 -19.90
N THR A 643 37.51 0.54 -20.91
CA THR A 643 36.53 0.77 -21.99
C THR A 643 36.23 -0.52 -22.75
N VAL A 644 37.26 -1.27 -23.18
CA VAL A 644 37.08 -2.56 -23.87
C VAL A 644 36.29 -3.56 -23.02
N LEU A 645 36.63 -3.66 -21.72
CA LEU A 645 35.91 -4.54 -20.79
C LEU A 645 34.44 -4.16 -20.63
N ILE A 646 34.14 -2.87 -20.43
CA ILE A 646 32.76 -2.37 -20.25
C ILE A 646 31.93 -2.58 -21.52
N VAL A 647 32.49 -2.31 -22.69
CA VAL A 647 31.81 -2.53 -23.98
C VAL A 647 31.55 -4.03 -24.21
N SER A 648 32.56 -4.87 -23.98
CA SER A 648 32.42 -6.33 -24.10
C SER A 648 31.36 -6.90 -23.16
N LEU A 649 31.35 -6.42 -21.90
CA LEU A 649 30.36 -6.83 -20.91
C LEU A 649 28.94 -6.48 -21.36
N THR A 650 28.77 -5.28 -21.90
CA THR A 650 27.47 -4.81 -22.39
C THR A 650 26.95 -5.66 -23.53
N MET A 651 27.81 -6.00 -24.50
CA MET A 651 27.40 -6.78 -25.67
C MET A 651 27.00 -8.21 -25.31
N THR A 652 27.57 -8.76 -24.23
CA THR A 652 27.33 -10.14 -23.79
C THR A 652 26.22 -10.27 -22.76
N THR A 653 25.95 -9.24 -21.95
CA THR A 653 25.05 -9.32 -20.78
C THR A 653 23.93 -8.27 -20.82
N CYS A 654 24.11 -7.12 -20.18
CA CYS A 654 23.17 -6.00 -20.17
C CYS A 654 23.86 -4.67 -19.83
N GLY A 655 23.26 -3.56 -20.24
CA GLY A 655 23.77 -2.22 -19.93
C GLY A 655 23.73 -1.89 -18.43
N ALA A 656 22.75 -2.44 -17.72
CA ALA A 656 22.63 -2.31 -16.28
C ALA A 656 23.85 -2.86 -15.53
N LEU A 657 24.36 -4.02 -15.94
CA LEU A 657 25.55 -4.62 -15.32
C LEU A 657 26.78 -3.75 -15.57
N ALA A 658 26.94 -3.24 -16.79
CA ALA A 658 28.00 -2.30 -17.13
C ALA A 658 27.96 -1.02 -16.27
N MET A 659 26.78 -0.47 -16.00
CA MET A 659 26.61 0.67 -15.08
C MET A 659 27.06 0.32 -13.65
N ILE A 660 26.61 -0.80 -13.10
CA ILE A 660 26.99 -1.20 -11.72
C ILE A 660 28.50 -1.44 -11.63
N VAL A 661 29.09 -2.13 -12.61
CA VAL A 661 30.54 -2.36 -12.67
C VAL A 661 31.29 -1.03 -12.78
N SER A 662 30.80 -0.08 -13.60
CA SER A 662 31.37 1.27 -13.71
C SER A 662 31.35 2.02 -12.37
N VAL A 663 30.26 1.95 -11.60
CA VAL A 663 30.18 2.57 -10.26
C VAL A 663 31.19 1.94 -9.31
N LEU A 664 31.35 0.61 -9.33
CA LEU A 664 32.33 -0.10 -8.50
C LEU A 664 33.76 0.31 -8.85
N LEU A 665 34.09 0.35 -10.14
CA LEU A 665 35.41 0.79 -10.60
C LEU A 665 35.66 2.26 -10.24
N TYR A 666 34.63 3.12 -10.32
CA TYR A 666 34.73 4.51 -9.90
C TYR A 666 34.97 4.62 -8.38
N TYR A 667 34.31 3.81 -7.57
CA TYR A 667 34.58 3.76 -6.14
C TYR A 667 36.06 3.42 -5.86
N VAL A 668 36.65 2.43 -6.54
CA VAL A 668 38.08 2.09 -6.39
C VAL A 668 38.98 3.26 -6.81
N LYS A 669 38.66 3.94 -7.92
CA LYS A 669 39.39 5.14 -8.36
C LYS A 669 39.35 6.24 -7.31
N LEU A 670 38.18 6.48 -6.70
CA LEU A 670 38.01 7.46 -5.64
C LEU A 670 38.84 7.11 -4.40
N THR A 671 38.92 5.82 -4.04
CA THR A 671 39.75 5.36 -2.91
C THR A 671 41.23 5.68 -3.13
N ARG A 672 41.77 5.41 -4.32
CA ARG A 672 43.17 5.71 -4.64
C ARG A 672 43.47 7.21 -4.60
N MET A 673 42.63 8.04 -5.23
CA MET A 673 42.82 9.50 -5.20
C MET A 673 42.82 10.09 -3.77
N TYR A 674 42.03 9.50 -2.86
CA TYR A 674 41.99 9.92 -1.47
C TYR A 674 43.19 9.41 -0.67
N GLU A 675 43.67 8.20 -0.96
CA GLU A 675 44.89 7.63 -0.39
C GLU A 675 46.09 8.51 -0.73
N ASP A 676 46.29 8.84 -2.01
CA ASP A 676 47.38 9.72 -2.47
C ASP A 676 47.35 11.08 -1.73
N TYR A 677 46.15 11.62 -1.50
CA TYR A 677 45.97 12.87 -0.76
C TYR A 677 46.29 12.74 0.73
N LEU A 678 45.88 11.64 1.39
CA LEU A 678 46.21 11.38 2.79
C LEU A 678 47.71 11.13 2.97
N GLU A 679 48.35 10.40 2.07
CA GLU A 679 49.80 10.15 2.10
C GLU A 679 50.57 11.46 1.97
N GLU A 680 50.21 12.32 1.02
CA GLU A 680 50.83 13.65 0.90
C GLU A 680 50.57 14.55 2.12
N LEU A 681 49.37 14.50 2.71
CA LEU A 681 49.06 15.26 3.92
C LEU A 681 49.90 14.77 5.11
N LEU A 682 50.03 13.46 5.27
CA LEU A 682 50.82 12.83 6.33
C LEU A 682 52.30 13.11 6.13
N MET A 683 52.84 12.94 4.92
CA MET A 683 54.22 13.27 4.58
C MET A 683 54.51 14.77 4.78
N ALA A 684 53.57 15.65 4.43
CA ALA A 684 53.72 17.08 4.71
C ALA A 684 53.64 17.42 6.21
N SER A 685 52.91 16.65 7.01
CA SER A 685 52.86 16.81 8.47
C SER A 685 54.12 16.30 9.17
N LEU A 686 54.72 15.21 8.66
CA LEU A 686 55.99 14.67 9.13
C LEU A 686 57.17 15.58 8.76
N GLN A 687 57.15 16.18 7.57
CA GLN A 687 58.11 17.22 7.16
C GLN A 687 58.06 18.48 8.04
N HIS A 688 57.03 18.64 8.87
CA HIS A 688 56.97 19.74 9.86
C HIS A 688 57.76 19.44 11.13
N PHE A 689 58.13 18.17 11.38
CA PHE A 689 59.00 17.76 12.48
C PHE A 689 60.49 17.77 12.11
N ASP A 690 60.84 17.76 10.82
CA ASP A 690 62.23 17.93 10.38
C ASP A 690 62.60 19.41 10.26
N TRP A 691 63.48 19.84 11.16
CA TRP A 691 64.03 21.18 11.28
C TRP A 691 65.03 21.49 10.16
N LEU A 692 64.56 21.72 8.93
CA LEU A 692 65.34 22.42 7.89
C LEU A 692 64.46 23.24 6.93
N LYS A 693 64.80 24.53 6.88
CA LYS A 693 64.13 25.62 6.17
C LYS A 693 64.17 25.51 4.64
N ARG A 694 63.23 26.24 4.02
CA ARG A 694 63.24 26.83 2.66
C ARG A 694 62.92 25.88 1.51
N PHE A 695 61.63 25.78 1.16
CA PHE A 695 61.04 26.18 -0.14
C PHE A 695 59.54 25.81 -0.16
N LYS A 696 58.75 26.53 -0.97
CA LYS A 696 57.32 26.34 -1.34
C LYS A 696 56.27 27.16 -0.59
N PHE A 697 56.17 28.44 -0.98
CA PHE A 697 54.89 29.18 -1.04
C PHE A 697 53.95 28.66 -2.17
N THR A 698 54.35 27.62 -2.91
CA THR A 698 53.54 26.94 -3.95
C THR A 698 52.69 25.79 -3.43
N GLY A 699 52.97 25.26 -2.22
CA GLY A 699 52.27 24.09 -1.68
C GLY A 699 50.83 24.35 -1.18
N SER A 700 50.44 25.61 -0.90
CA SER A 700 49.08 25.92 -0.45
C SER A 700 48.06 25.97 -1.61
N ARG A 701 48.49 26.40 -2.81
CA ARG A 701 47.67 26.40 -4.03
C ARG A 701 47.46 24.99 -4.57
N GLU A 702 48.52 24.18 -4.67
CA GLU A 702 48.43 22.77 -5.10
C GLU A 702 47.55 21.91 -4.18
N LYS A 703 47.64 22.12 -2.85
CA LYS A 703 46.77 21.42 -1.87
C LYS A 703 45.30 21.83 -1.98
N SER A 704 45.02 23.11 -2.26
CA SER A 704 43.64 23.60 -2.47
C SER A 704 43.02 23.04 -3.76
N ASP A 705 43.81 22.93 -4.83
CA ASP A 705 43.35 22.39 -6.11
C ASP A 705 43.09 20.87 -6.06
N ARG A 706 43.93 20.08 -5.38
CA ARG A 706 43.66 18.63 -5.19
C ARG A 706 42.46 18.35 -4.30
N SER A 707 42.29 19.10 -3.21
CA SER A 707 41.10 18.98 -2.35
C SER A 707 39.82 19.28 -3.14
N GLN A 708 39.89 20.27 -4.05
CA GLN A 708 38.79 20.63 -4.93
C GLN A 708 38.50 19.54 -5.99
N GLU A 709 39.52 18.88 -6.51
CA GLU A 709 39.41 17.75 -7.44
C GLU A 709 38.74 16.53 -6.79
N ILE A 710 39.11 16.20 -5.55
CA ILE A 710 38.47 15.11 -4.77
C ILE A 710 36.99 15.41 -4.56
N TYR A 711 36.64 16.65 -4.19
CA TYR A 711 35.23 17.03 -4.02
C TYR A 711 34.44 16.92 -5.34
N ASN A 712 35.03 17.29 -6.48
CA ASN A 712 34.40 17.11 -7.79
C ASN A 712 34.10 15.64 -8.07
N HIS A 713 35.08 14.77 -7.82
CA HIS A 713 34.90 13.33 -8.00
C HIS A 713 33.90 12.71 -7.02
N LEU A 714 33.79 13.24 -5.80
CA LEU A 714 32.77 12.82 -4.83
C LEU A 714 31.36 13.16 -5.31
N VAL A 715 31.11 14.39 -5.79
CA VAL A 715 29.79 14.80 -6.33
C VAL A 715 29.40 13.94 -7.54
N LEU A 716 30.33 13.73 -8.47
CA LEU A 716 30.13 12.85 -9.63
C LEU A 716 29.88 11.40 -9.21
N PHE A 717 30.64 10.87 -8.25
CA PHE A 717 30.44 9.52 -7.72
C PHE A 717 29.05 9.33 -7.11
N LEU A 718 28.59 10.30 -6.31
CA LEU A 718 27.23 10.28 -5.75
C LEU A 718 26.17 10.33 -6.87
N LEU A 719 26.33 11.21 -7.85
CA LEU A 719 25.43 11.31 -9.01
C LEU A 719 25.36 9.98 -9.78
N TRP A 720 26.49 9.32 -10.04
CA TRP A 720 26.55 8.01 -10.69
C TRP A 720 25.87 6.92 -9.85
N SER A 721 26.09 6.93 -8.54
CA SER A 721 25.51 5.96 -7.61
C SER A 721 23.98 6.06 -7.60
N PHE A 722 23.42 7.27 -7.53
CA PHE A 722 21.97 7.47 -7.58
C PHE A 722 21.39 7.22 -8.99
N ALA A 723 22.11 7.57 -10.06
CA ALA A 723 21.71 7.28 -11.44
C ALA A 723 21.73 5.77 -11.77
N ALA A 724 22.49 4.97 -11.02
CA ALA A 724 22.56 3.51 -11.15
C ALA A 724 21.46 2.77 -10.40
N ILE A 725 20.67 3.41 -9.53
CA ILE A 725 19.59 2.74 -8.77
C ILE A 725 18.63 1.97 -9.68
N PRO A 726 18.14 2.53 -10.81
CA PRO A 726 17.26 1.81 -11.73
C PRO A 726 17.93 0.61 -12.44
N ALA A 727 19.27 0.48 -12.39
CA ALA A 727 19.99 -0.67 -12.96
C ALA A 727 19.89 -1.92 -12.07
N ILE A 728 19.67 -1.75 -10.76
CA ILE A 728 19.64 -2.86 -9.80
C ILE A 728 18.58 -3.92 -10.15
N PRO A 729 17.31 -3.58 -10.43
CA PRO A 729 16.30 -4.57 -10.80
C PRO A 729 16.67 -5.34 -12.08
N SER A 730 17.18 -4.65 -13.10
CA SER A 730 17.60 -5.27 -14.36
C SER A 730 18.71 -6.31 -14.13
N VAL A 731 19.74 -5.98 -13.33
CA VAL A 731 20.82 -6.92 -13.00
C VAL A 731 20.32 -8.11 -12.18
N LEU A 732 19.41 -7.89 -11.23
CA LEU A 732 18.83 -8.98 -10.44
C LEU A 732 18.01 -9.95 -11.31
N VAL A 733 17.25 -9.43 -12.27
CA VAL A 733 16.48 -10.25 -13.22
C VAL A 733 17.41 -10.99 -14.18
N TRP A 734 18.45 -10.33 -14.69
CA TRP A 734 19.48 -10.95 -15.52
C TRP A 734 20.20 -12.09 -14.77
N ALA A 735 20.77 -11.80 -13.60
CA ALA A 735 21.54 -12.79 -12.83
C ALA A 735 20.71 -14.03 -12.49
N LYS A 736 19.42 -13.84 -12.20
CA LYS A 736 18.49 -14.92 -11.93
C LYS A 736 18.15 -15.77 -13.15
N ASN A 737 18.08 -15.17 -14.33
CA ASN A 737 17.71 -15.84 -15.57
C ASN A 737 18.91 -16.16 -16.47
N PHE A 738 20.14 -15.96 -15.97
CA PHE A 738 21.39 -16.19 -16.68
C PHE A 738 21.53 -17.61 -17.25
N SER A 739 20.96 -18.61 -16.57
CA SER A 739 20.95 -20.00 -17.05
C SER A 739 20.05 -20.23 -18.27
N TYR A 740 19.10 -19.33 -18.54
CA TYR A 740 18.19 -19.41 -19.68
C TYR A 740 18.64 -18.51 -20.83
N ASP A 741 19.10 -17.30 -20.53
CA ASP A 741 19.63 -16.35 -21.51
C ASP A 741 20.80 -15.56 -20.90
N MET A 742 21.94 -15.56 -21.58
CA MET A 742 23.12 -14.81 -21.12
C MET A 742 22.92 -13.29 -21.29
N ARG A 743 22.03 -12.86 -22.20
CA ARG A 743 21.74 -11.45 -22.46
C ARG A 743 20.36 -11.06 -21.95
N LEU A 744 20.22 -9.89 -21.34
CA LEU A 744 18.90 -9.37 -20.96
C LEU A 744 18.21 -8.73 -22.17
N THR A 745 17.48 -9.52 -22.95
CA THR A 745 16.79 -9.05 -24.16
C THR A 745 15.62 -8.10 -23.90
N THR A 746 15.06 -8.13 -22.69
CA THR A 746 13.91 -7.28 -22.28
C THR A 746 14.31 -5.93 -21.69
N GLU A 747 15.62 -5.60 -21.69
CA GLU A 747 16.13 -4.33 -21.15
C GLU A 747 15.56 -3.12 -21.91
N ASP A 748 15.17 -2.09 -21.17
CA ASP A 748 14.63 -0.87 -21.77
C ASP A 748 15.70 -0.17 -22.61
N SER A 749 15.39 0.10 -23.88
CA SER A 749 16.38 0.62 -24.84
C SER A 749 16.91 2.00 -24.46
N VAL A 750 16.08 2.86 -23.85
CA VAL A 750 16.49 4.20 -23.42
C VAL A 750 17.44 4.11 -22.24
N LEU A 751 17.13 3.26 -21.27
CA LEU A 751 18.02 3.02 -20.13
C LEU A 751 19.32 2.35 -20.55
N PHE A 752 19.27 1.36 -21.45
CA PHE A 752 20.45 0.71 -22.01
C PHE A 752 21.43 1.73 -22.61
N ILE A 753 20.94 2.63 -23.48
CA ILE A 753 21.77 3.69 -24.09
C ILE A 753 22.31 4.64 -23.02
N SER A 754 21.46 5.05 -22.07
CA SER A 754 21.84 5.99 -21.01
C SER A 754 22.95 5.44 -20.11
N TRP A 755 22.83 4.18 -19.69
CA TRP A 755 23.84 3.48 -18.90
C TRP A 755 25.12 3.26 -19.67
N MET A 756 25.03 2.97 -20.96
CA MET A 756 26.21 2.88 -21.82
C MET A 756 26.96 4.19 -21.90
N ILE A 757 26.26 5.31 -22.10
CA ILE A 757 26.88 6.64 -22.11
C ILE A 757 27.59 6.92 -20.77
N LEU A 758 26.92 6.66 -19.65
CA LEU A 758 27.49 6.91 -18.32
C LEU A 758 28.68 6.00 -17.99
N ALA A 759 28.63 4.72 -18.37
CA ALA A 759 29.71 3.77 -18.16
C ALA A 759 30.92 4.08 -19.05
N MET A 760 30.70 4.47 -20.31
CA MET A 760 31.76 4.89 -21.22
C MET A 760 32.40 6.20 -20.77
N TYR A 761 31.62 7.16 -20.27
CA TYR A 761 32.15 8.42 -19.77
C TYR A 761 33.11 8.20 -18.58
N TYR A 762 32.78 7.29 -17.67
CA TYR A 762 33.70 6.88 -16.60
C TYR A 762 34.99 6.28 -17.18
N ALA A 763 34.84 5.34 -18.13
CA ALA A 763 35.94 4.56 -18.67
C ALA A 763 36.94 5.39 -19.50
N LEU A 764 36.45 6.43 -20.19
CA LEU A 764 37.29 7.37 -20.95
C LEU A 764 38.18 8.25 -20.07
N GLY A 765 38.01 8.19 -18.74
CA GLY A 765 38.92 8.85 -17.80
C GLY A 765 38.99 10.36 -17.97
N ALA A 766 37.99 10.97 -18.61
CA ALA A 766 37.98 12.40 -18.90
C ALA A 766 38.14 13.16 -17.58
N LYS A 767 39.29 13.82 -17.40
CA LYS A 767 39.40 15.02 -16.57
C LYS A 767 38.34 16.01 -17.08
N PHE A 768 38.06 17.09 -16.35
CA PHE A 768 37.16 18.17 -16.76
C PHE A 768 35.70 18.05 -16.27
N ILE A 769 35.52 18.40 -14.99
CA ILE A 769 34.64 19.57 -14.77
C ILE A 769 35.46 20.76 -15.28
N PRO A 770 35.09 21.43 -16.39
CA PRO A 770 35.87 22.54 -16.92
C PRO A 770 35.98 23.64 -15.87
N ASN A 771 37.16 23.79 -15.26
CA ASN A 771 37.45 24.86 -14.31
C ASN A 771 37.89 26.11 -15.06
N HIS A 772 37.15 26.49 -16.10
CA HIS A 772 37.45 27.63 -16.95
C HIS A 772 36.64 28.84 -16.50
N LYS A 773 37.32 29.97 -16.31
CA LYS A 773 36.67 31.27 -16.17
C LYS A 773 36.22 31.73 -17.55
N GLY A 774 34.92 31.90 -17.79
CA GLY A 774 34.41 32.42 -19.06
C GLY A 774 32.93 32.13 -19.33
N ASN A 775 32.35 32.84 -20.31
CA ASN A 775 30.93 32.79 -20.65
C ASN A 775 30.42 31.38 -20.98
N ARG A 776 31.24 30.51 -21.60
CA ARG A 776 30.84 29.13 -21.93
C ARG A 776 30.53 28.31 -20.67
N SER A 777 31.37 28.41 -19.63
CA SER A 777 31.14 27.73 -18.35
C SER A 777 29.90 28.25 -17.63
N LEU A 778 29.61 29.56 -17.75
CA LEU A 778 28.42 30.18 -17.19
C LEU A 778 27.15 29.67 -17.89
N ILE A 779 27.16 29.63 -19.23
CA ILE A 779 26.05 29.08 -20.03
C ILE A 779 25.81 27.62 -19.68
N LEU A 780 26.86 26.80 -19.64
CA LEU A 780 26.75 25.38 -19.28
C LEU A 780 26.20 25.20 -17.85
N SER A 781 26.72 25.94 -16.87
CA SER A 781 26.20 25.93 -15.49
C SER A 781 24.73 26.34 -15.43
N SER A 782 24.32 27.33 -16.23
CA SER A 782 22.94 27.81 -16.31
C SER A 782 21.99 26.77 -16.92
N ILE A 783 22.43 26.06 -17.96
CA ILE A 783 21.68 24.94 -18.56
C ILE A 783 21.48 23.81 -17.54
N ILE A 784 22.51 23.46 -16.77
CA ILE A 784 22.42 22.40 -15.75
C ILE A 784 21.48 22.83 -14.60
N ARG A 785 21.51 24.11 -14.18
CA ARG A 785 20.56 24.65 -13.18
C ARG A 785 19.13 24.58 -13.67
N LEU A 786 18.87 25.03 -14.89
CA LEU A 786 17.55 24.96 -15.50
C LEU A 786 17.06 23.51 -15.57
N THR A 787 17.93 22.59 -16.00
CA THR A 787 17.64 21.15 -16.06
C THR A 787 17.29 20.62 -14.67
N SER A 788 18.03 21.00 -13.63
CA SER A 788 17.70 20.62 -12.25
C SER A 788 16.33 21.16 -11.82
N TRP A 789 16.02 22.43 -12.06
CA TRP A 789 14.74 23.00 -11.66
C TRP A 789 13.57 22.36 -12.42
N ILE A 790 13.77 21.96 -13.67
CA ILE A 790 12.81 21.13 -14.43
C ILE A 790 12.63 19.77 -13.76
N VAL A 791 13.71 19.08 -13.38
CA VAL A 791 13.63 17.81 -12.62
C VAL A 791 12.88 18.01 -11.31
N LEU A 792 13.15 19.08 -10.56
CA LEU A 792 12.42 19.41 -9.34
C LEU A 792 10.93 19.64 -9.62
N SER A 793 10.58 20.31 -10.72
CA SER A 793 9.17 20.54 -11.10
C SER A 793 8.42 19.25 -11.41
N MET A 794 9.10 18.17 -11.84
CA MET A 794 8.47 16.86 -12.06
C MET A 794 7.88 16.28 -10.76
N THR A 795 8.36 16.71 -9.58
CA THR A 795 7.78 16.31 -8.29
C THR A 795 6.37 16.87 -8.05
N ALA A 796 6.03 18.00 -8.69
CA ALA A 796 4.72 18.62 -8.62
C ALA A 796 3.74 18.10 -9.69
N ALA A 797 4.18 17.21 -10.58
CA ALA A 797 3.30 16.60 -11.57
C ALA A 797 2.19 15.77 -10.89
N PRO A 798 1.01 15.60 -11.51
CA PRO A 798 -0.09 14.83 -10.93
C PRO A 798 0.27 13.39 -10.57
N ARG A 799 1.25 12.82 -11.28
CA ARG A 799 1.77 11.46 -11.05
C ARG A 799 3.30 11.44 -11.18
N PRO A 800 4.02 11.86 -10.13
CA PRO A 800 5.45 12.12 -10.20
C PRO A 800 6.28 10.83 -10.40
N PHE A 801 5.78 9.70 -9.92
CA PHE A 801 6.46 8.40 -10.04
C PHE A 801 6.63 7.91 -11.48
N PHE A 802 5.79 8.34 -12.43
CA PHE A 802 5.98 8.01 -13.85
C PHE A 802 7.21 8.68 -14.48
N TYR A 803 7.86 9.63 -13.79
CA TYR A 803 9.08 10.29 -14.26
C TYR A 803 10.37 9.68 -13.69
N HIS A 804 10.30 8.64 -12.85
CA HIS A 804 11.49 8.02 -12.25
C HIS A 804 12.45 7.47 -13.29
N TRP A 805 11.95 6.79 -14.32
CA TRP A 805 12.78 6.25 -15.40
C TRP A 805 13.52 7.33 -16.19
N CYS A 806 13.05 8.58 -16.19
CA CYS A 806 13.70 9.70 -16.89
C CYS A 806 14.99 10.17 -16.20
N MET A 807 15.24 9.80 -14.93
CA MET A 807 16.39 10.32 -14.18
C MET A 807 17.73 9.90 -14.79
N SER A 808 17.94 8.61 -15.08
CA SER A 808 19.20 8.14 -15.69
C SER A 808 19.45 8.74 -17.09
N PRO A 809 18.44 8.83 -17.99
CA PRO A 809 18.59 9.53 -19.27
C PRO A 809 18.93 11.02 -19.14
N ILE A 810 18.29 11.75 -18.22
CA ILE A 810 18.61 13.17 -17.98
C ILE A 810 20.07 13.31 -17.52
N VAL A 811 20.52 12.46 -16.59
CA VAL A 811 21.92 12.47 -16.13
C VAL A 811 22.87 12.15 -17.29
N ALA A 812 22.60 11.13 -18.10
CA ALA A 812 23.40 10.80 -19.27
C ALA A 812 23.51 11.96 -20.28
N MET A 813 22.39 12.64 -20.56
CA MET A 813 22.35 13.81 -21.44
C MET A 813 23.15 14.99 -20.87
N THR A 814 23.02 15.28 -19.57
CA THR A 814 23.82 16.34 -18.93
C THR A 814 25.32 16.06 -18.99
N MET A 815 25.71 14.79 -18.84
CA MET A 815 27.11 14.39 -18.92
C MET A 815 27.66 14.45 -20.34
N MET A 816 26.86 14.07 -21.34
CA MET A 816 27.21 14.27 -22.75
C MET A 816 27.41 15.75 -23.09
N LEU A 817 26.57 16.65 -22.57
CA LEU A 817 26.73 18.09 -22.76
C LEU A 817 28.03 18.62 -22.14
N ILE A 818 28.37 18.14 -20.94
CA ILE A 818 29.64 18.50 -20.28
C ILE A 818 30.84 17.98 -21.09
N ALA A 819 30.77 16.74 -21.59
CA ALA A 819 31.80 16.12 -22.41
C ALA A 819 32.01 16.87 -23.74
N LEU A 820 30.93 17.21 -24.42
CA LEU A 820 30.99 17.94 -25.69
C LEU A 820 31.62 19.33 -25.49
N ASN A 821 31.26 20.01 -24.40
CA ASN A 821 31.79 21.33 -24.07
C ASN A 821 33.28 21.28 -23.65
N SER A 822 33.81 20.14 -23.18
CA SER A 822 35.24 19.99 -22.90
C SER A 822 36.08 19.57 -24.11
N LEU A 823 35.45 19.00 -25.14
CA LEU A 823 36.11 18.61 -26.39
C LEU A 823 36.26 19.77 -27.39
N ILE A 824 35.46 20.82 -27.26
CA ILE A 824 35.53 22.01 -28.13
C ILE A 824 36.54 23.02 -27.52
N PRO A 825 37.68 23.29 -28.19
CA PRO A 825 38.72 24.18 -27.67
C PRO A 825 38.28 25.63 -27.44
#